data_AF-A0A511QEU7-F1
#
_entry.id   AF-A0A511QEU7-F1
#
_cell.length_a   1.000
_cell.length_b   1.000
_cell.length_c   1.000
_cell.angle_alpha   90.00
_cell.angle_beta   90.00
_cell.angle_gamma   90.00
#
_symmetry.space_group_name_H-M   'P 1'
#
loop_
_entity.id
_entity.type
_entity.pdbx_description
1 polymer ?
#
loop_
_entity_poly.entity_id
_entity_poly.type
_entity_poly.pdbx_seq_one_letter_code
_entity_poly.pdbx_strand_id
1 'polypeptide(L)'
;MKRFLIKVLFFFTCFDLYAFNEGLHTSSYELVSAIQANRQVTYIDTNKWLDEVDSFSILDQIKKSVLSNEEYYIFDFGSILNSIDRNKAKEKLRDRLGVSFEFDILMISQYKGDLLFTPIENTGQLELNKLIDSLNHRAKRDTPLKSANETTIPQLSFYLAVNRPITEKECTFRISNLWLKGERVFCDEPNISLIYRVVLERSLPYGSAGSTTPDAKIVRITIDDESTGSGIHLNDNLSYFKTTNDSIVLDGWFKNWSTDAIAQDYKFEFNSSNDKAQILVAAPRSNINSNYSITERESFTLGIQTSGEVDSVGPKGKVEANGSYTQSNSLTFDTQDYQVIRSTHSPQDVSFTWLREQFQSSESLLKWSTESILHDQYPVDISRIKPISFANFVPKMDVIFVASSNETGQTNFTIDTSVNIKPLYHGAYKHYYVLGSHQSFHGFENDIENRVNKKVGFTVNWDNPVFTGGRLVKLQLGSFNNRCIEVNSGNDLVSSDCDENKTSQSFIYDKLGRYTSINNLGYCIDGNNAIELATCNMNLSQRWKWEDDSDKLINEYNSLYLGYSKGDGNLGLFTSENDDISLSFLTYYSENFGDIDIFPDELNGASIGKNGKMITFKLPIGLFDDKNRIEILNGDESLVLVYDRAQYYMPFLQMSDDGESMIVSLDSFLFNKEFIKIALYVVEEDAENDPIIMAKRRQSL
;
A
#
# COMPACT_ATOMS: atom_id res chain seq x y z
N MET A 1 -83.47 -1.61 42.38
CA MET A 1 -83.14 -0.27 42.92
C MET A 1 -81.62 -0.19 43.07
N LYS A 2 -80.98 0.73 42.31
CA LYS A 2 -79.53 1.15 42.30
C LYS A 2 -78.50 0.10 41.78
N ARG A 3 -78.06 0.17 40.52
CA ARG A 3 -77.00 1.01 39.83
C ARG A 3 -75.59 0.36 39.93
N PHE A 4 -75.03 -0.27 38.88
CA PHE A 4 -74.17 0.26 37.79
C PHE A 4 -73.05 1.21 38.29
N LEU A 5 -71.78 1.23 37.86
CA LEU A 5 -70.84 0.47 36.99
C LEU A 5 -69.52 1.29 37.05
N ILE A 6 -68.34 0.68 36.89
CA ILE A 6 -67.22 1.11 35.98
C ILE A 6 -65.89 0.43 36.37
N LYS A 7 -65.48 -0.48 35.47
CA LYS A 7 -64.16 -0.82 34.91
C LYS A 7 -62.90 -0.73 35.78
N VAL A 8 -62.28 -1.89 36.00
CA VAL A 8 -60.82 -2.05 35.93
C VAL A 8 -60.53 -3.12 34.88
N LEU A 9 -59.81 -2.74 33.82
CA LEU A 9 -59.40 -3.59 32.72
C LEU A 9 -58.31 -4.57 33.18
N PHE A 10 -58.52 -5.86 32.92
CA PHE A 10 -57.47 -6.85 32.71
C PHE A 10 -57.33 -7.05 31.20
N PHE A 11 -56.15 -6.77 30.64
CA PHE A 11 -55.78 -7.22 29.31
C PHE A 11 -54.34 -7.72 29.32
N PHE A 12 -54.20 -9.01 29.02
CA PHE A 12 -52.96 -9.65 28.56
C PHE A 12 -52.46 -8.94 27.30
N THR A 13 -51.20 -8.55 27.28
CA THR A 13 -50.40 -8.52 26.04
C THR A 13 -48.97 -8.92 26.37
N CYS A 14 -48.50 -10.01 25.74
CA CYS A 14 -47.08 -10.23 25.49
C CYS A 14 -46.54 -8.99 24.78
N PHE A 15 -45.52 -8.38 25.36
CA PHE A 15 -44.56 -7.60 24.59
C PHE A 15 -43.25 -8.36 24.67
N ASP A 16 -42.90 -9.02 23.57
CA ASP A 16 -41.51 -9.26 23.22
C ASP A 16 -40.78 -7.91 23.31
N LEU A 17 -39.81 -7.84 24.21
CA LEU A 17 -38.80 -6.80 24.19
C LEU A 17 -37.93 -7.04 22.95
N TYR A 18 -38.43 -6.63 21.79
CA TYR A 18 -37.58 -6.17 20.71
C TYR A 18 -36.83 -4.96 21.25
N ALA A 19 -35.62 -5.21 21.74
CA ALA A 19 -34.60 -4.18 21.73
C ALA A 19 -34.41 -3.82 20.25
N PHE A 20 -35.05 -2.72 19.86
CA PHE A 20 -34.75 -2.04 18.60
C PHE A 20 -33.29 -1.66 18.70
N ASN A 21 -32.44 -2.44 18.03
CA ASN A 21 -31.07 -2.10 17.77
C ASN A 21 -31.14 -0.95 16.76
N GLU A 22 -31.32 0.28 17.23
CA GLU A 22 -31.06 1.48 16.43
C GLU A 22 -29.54 1.51 16.18
N GLY A 23 -29.09 0.69 15.24
CA GLY A 23 -27.97 1.08 14.41
C GLY A 23 -28.41 2.34 13.70
N LEU A 24 -27.78 3.47 14.02
CA LEU A 24 -27.99 4.72 13.32
C LEU A 24 -27.76 4.48 11.82
N HIS A 25 -28.84 4.35 11.06
CA HIS A 25 -28.82 4.55 9.62
C HIS A 25 -28.59 6.06 9.41
N THR A 26 -27.32 6.45 9.26
CA THR A 26 -26.94 7.81 8.86
C THR A 26 -27.49 8.12 7.48
N SER A 27 -28.20 9.24 7.34
CA SER A 27 -28.85 9.60 6.08
C SER A 27 -27.84 10.09 5.04
N SER A 28 -27.84 9.48 3.85
CA SER A 28 -27.07 9.90 2.67
C SER A 28 -27.23 11.38 2.29
N TYR A 29 -28.30 12.03 2.78
CA TYR A 29 -28.56 13.46 2.62
C TYR A 29 -27.52 14.36 3.30
N GLU A 30 -27.09 14.05 4.52
CA GLU A 30 -26.08 14.85 5.24
C GLU A 30 -24.73 14.81 4.53
N LEU A 31 -24.35 13.64 4.02
CA LEU A 31 -23.12 13.43 3.26
C LEU A 31 -23.12 14.20 1.93
N VAL A 32 -24.21 14.12 1.15
CA VAL A 32 -24.34 14.84 -0.13
C VAL A 32 -24.31 16.35 0.08
N SER A 33 -24.93 16.86 1.14
CA SER A 33 -24.90 18.29 1.48
C SER A 33 -23.50 18.79 1.88
N ALA A 34 -22.71 17.95 2.57
CA ALA A 34 -21.33 18.25 2.92
C ALA A 34 -20.42 18.30 1.67
N ILE A 35 -20.63 17.36 0.74
CA ILE A 35 -19.85 17.22 -0.50
C ILE A 35 -20.14 18.36 -1.49
N GLN A 36 -21.40 18.83 -1.59
CA GLN A 36 -21.77 19.93 -2.50
C GLN A 36 -21.03 21.26 -2.22
N ALA A 37 -20.45 21.43 -1.03
CA ALA A 37 -19.62 22.59 -0.70
C ALA A 37 -18.19 22.50 -1.27
N ASN A 38 -17.71 21.31 -1.66
CA ASN A 38 -16.33 21.07 -2.03
C ASN A 38 -16.20 20.54 -3.48
N ARG A 39 -15.69 21.39 -4.39
CA ARG A 39 -15.65 21.11 -5.84
C ARG A 39 -14.69 19.99 -6.27
N GLN A 40 -13.85 19.47 -5.38
CA GLN A 40 -12.87 18.41 -5.66
C GLN A 40 -13.36 17.00 -5.30
N VAL A 41 -14.58 16.86 -4.76
CA VAL A 41 -15.11 15.58 -4.30
C VAL A 41 -16.27 15.13 -5.17
N THR A 42 -16.14 13.95 -5.78
CA THR A 42 -17.17 13.29 -6.58
C THR A 42 -17.86 12.20 -5.77
N TYR A 43 -19.18 12.33 -5.60
CA TYR A 43 -20.00 11.34 -4.90
C TYR A 43 -20.58 10.30 -5.87
N ILE A 44 -20.48 9.03 -5.52
CA ILE A 44 -20.99 7.89 -6.27
C ILE A 44 -21.99 7.11 -5.41
N ASP A 45 -23.26 7.15 -5.82
CA ASP A 45 -24.30 6.26 -5.29
C ASP A 45 -24.20 4.89 -5.97
N THR A 46 -23.70 3.90 -5.24
CA THR A 46 -23.45 2.56 -5.79
C THR A 46 -24.71 1.76 -6.04
N ASN A 47 -25.87 2.21 -5.53
CA ASN A 47 -27.16 1.57 -5.84
C ASN A 47 -27.46 1.59 -7.35
N LYS A 48 -26.99 2.62 -8.06
CA LYS A 48 -27.12 2.73 -9.53
C LYS A 48 -26.34 1.65 -10.28
N TRP A 49 -25.33 1.05 -9.64
CA TRP A 49 -24.54 0.00 -10.27
C TRP A 49 -25.31 -1.30 -10.41
N LEU A 50 -26.43 -1.50 -9.71
CA LEU A 50 -27.19 -2.73 -9.77
C LEU A 50 -27.94 -2.89 -11.10
N ASP A 51 -28.34 -1.77 -11.72
CA ASP A 51 -29.21 -1.75 -12.89
C ASP A 51 -28.48 -1.43 -14.22
N GLU A 52 -27.29 -0.82 -14.16
CA GLU A 52 -26.58 -0.33 -15.36
C GLU A 52 -25.42 -1.23 -15.84
N VAL A 53 -25.47 -1.58 -17.12
CA VAL A 53 -24.36 -2.22 -17.88
C VAL A 53 -23.16 -1.28 -18.05
N ASP A 54 -23.33 0.03 -17.85
CA ASP A 54 -22.32 1.08 -18.08
C ASP A 54 -21.50 1.49 -16.84
N SER A 55 -21.80 0.92 -15.68
CA SER A 55 -21.05 1.09 -14.42
C SER A 55 -19.54 0.79 -14.57
N PHE A 56 -19.18 0.04 -15.61
CA PHE A 56 -17.86 -0.51 -15.89
C PHE A 56 -16.85 0.51 -16.43
N SER A 57 -17.25 1.59 -17.11
CA SER A 57 -16.30 2.58 -17.65
C SER A 57 -15.79 3.59 -16.61
N ILE A 58 -16.54 3.77 -15.52
CA ILE A 58 -16.26 4.77 -14.48
C ILE A 58 -15.02 4.40 -13.65
N LEU A 59 -14.77 3.11 -13.39
CA LEU A 59 -13.69 2.65 -12.50
C LEU A 59 -12.28 2.78 -13.11
N ASP A 60 -12.15 2.55 -14.42
CA ASP A 60 -10.89 2.78 -15.15
C ASP A 60 -10.58 4.29 -15.25
N GLN A 61 -11.63 5.11 -15.36
CA GLN A 61 -11.51 6.58 -15.30
C GLN A 61 -11.15 7.08 -13.89
N ILE A 62 -11.68 6.46 -12.82
CA ILE A 62 -11.41 6.88 -11.43
C ILE A 62 -9.92 6.77 -11.10
N LYS A 63 -9.26 5.66 -11.46
CA LYS A 63 -7.82 5.53 -11.17
C LYS A 63 -7.03 6.66 -11.84
N LYS A 64 -7.34 6.97 -13.10
CA LYS A 64 -6.71 8.07 -13.84
C LYS A 64 -7.04 9.43 -13.21
N SER A 65 -8.31 9.70 -12.89
CA SER A 65 -8.74 10.96 -12.28
C SER A 65 -8.14 11.19 -10.89
N VAL A 66 -8.09 10.17 -10.04
CA VAL A 66 -7.49 10.26 -8.70
C VAL A 66 -5.98 10.51 -8.81
N LEU A 67 -5.28 9.74 -9.65
CA LEU A 67 -3.81 9.81 -9.72
C LEU A 67 -3.30 11.00 -10.54
N SER A 68 -4.04 11.43 -11.57
CA SER A 68 -3.60 12.49 -12.50
C SER A 68 -4.24 13.84 -12.21
N ASN A 69 -5.48 13.87 -11.72
CA ASN A 69 -6.25 15.10 -11.50
C ASN A 69 -6.45 15.42 -10.01
N GLU A 70 -5.90 14.60 -9.10
CA GLU A 70 -6.01 14.74 -7.64
C GLU A 70 -7.48 14.83 -7.16
N GLU A 71 -8.39 14.15 -7.85
CA GLU A 71 -9.81 14.12 -7.49
C GLU A 71 -10.08 13.14 -6.34
N TYR A 72 -11.04 13.47 -5.49
CA TYR A 72 -11.52 12.61 -4.42
C TYR A 72 -12.83 11.94 -4.84
N TYR A 73 -12.95 10.63 -4.61
CA TYR A 73 -14.19 9.91 -4.87
C TYR A 73 -14.75 9.33 -3.58
N ILE A 74 -16.06 9.44 -3.37
CA ILE A 74 -16.75 8.83 -2.24
C ILE A 74 -17.80 7.86 -2.77
N PHE A 75 -17.69 6.60 -2.39
CA PHE A 75 -18.61 5.53 -2.74
C PHE A 75 -19.52 5.26 -1.54
N ASP A 76 -20.83 5.35 -1.77
CA ASP A 76 -21.85 5.00 -0.78
C ASP A 76 -22.51 3.66 -1.16
N PHE A 77 -22.20 2.64 -0.37
CA PHE A 77 -22.85 1.32 -0.34
C PHE A 77 -23.95 1.24 0.72
N GLY A 78 -23.99 2.17 1.67
CA GLY A 78 -25.00 2.24 2.73
C GLY A 78 -26.39 2.61 2.21
N SER A 79 -26.47 3.23 1.02
CA SER A 79 -27.74 3.44 0.29
C SER A 79 -28.44 2.13 -0.09
N ILE A 80 -27.69 1.01 -0.20
CA ILE A 80 -28.21 -0.30 -0.56
C ILE A 80 -28.67 -1.06 0.69
N LEU A 81 -29.99 -1.05 0.94
CA LEU A 81 -30.59 -1.67 2.13
C LEU A 81 -30.43 -3.20 2.17
N ASN A 82 -30.48 -3.86 1.00
CA ASN A 82 -30.35 -5.32 0.88
C ASN A 82 -28.88 -5.74 0.99
N SER A 83 -28.53 -6.60 1.95
CA SER A 83 -27.17 -7.12 2.11
C SER A 83 -26.66 -7.91 0.89
N ILE A 84 -27.52 -8.63 0.18
CA ILE A 84 -27.14 -9.39 -1.02
C ILE A 84 -26.73 -8.44 -2.14
N ASP A 85 -27.54 -7.42 -2.40
CA ASP A 85 -27.26 -6.49 -3.50
C ASP A 85 -26.10 -5.55 -3.16
N ARG A 86 -25.95 -5.17 -1.89
CA ARG A 86 -24.77 -4.44 -1.41
C ARG A 86 -23.50 -5.25 -1.61
N ASN A 87 -23.53 -6.55 -1.32
CA ASN A 87 -22.40 -7.43 -1.61
C ASN A 87 -22.11 -7.45 -3.10
N LYS A 88 -23.10 -7.63 -3.98
CA LYS A 88 -22.89 -7.57 -5.44
C LYS A 88 -22.23 -6.25 -5.89
N ALA A 89 -22.64 -5.11 -5.34
CA ALA A 89 -22.01 -3.83 -5.65
C ALA A 89 -20.54 -3.77 -5.20
N LYS A 90 -20.23 -4.30 -3.99
CA LYS A 90 -18.86 -4.44 -3.50
C LYS A 90 -18.04 -5.42 -4.34
N GLU A 91 -18.65 -6.48 -4.88
CA GLU A 91 -18.00 -7.40 -5.82
C GLU A 91 -17.63 -6.69 -7.12
N LYS A 92 -18.51 -5.84 -7.67
CA LYS A 92 -18.18 -5.03 -8.86
C LYS A 92 -16.97 -4.11 -8.63
N LEU A 93 -16.86 -3.49 -7.45
CA LEU A 93 -15.68 -2.70 -7.07
C LEU A 93 -14.42 -3.59 -7.05
N ARG A 94 -14.51 -4.76 -6.40
CA ARG A 94 -13.42 -5.73 -6.28
C ARG A 94 -12.90 -6.21 -7.62
N ASP A 95 -13.80 -6.55 -8.54
CA ASP A 95 -13.43 -7.15 -9.82
C ASP A 95 -12.64 -6.16 -10.70
N ARG A 96 -12.75 -4.85 -10.43
CA ARG A 96 -12.03 -3.80 -11.17
C ARG A 96 -10.81 -3.25 -10.44
N LEU A 97 -10.94 -2.93 -9.16
CA LEU A 97 -9.82 -2.39 -8.37
C LEU A 97 -8.95 -3.47 -7.74
N GLY A 98 -9.35 -4.74 -7.85
CA GLY A 98 -8.69 -5.91 -7.26
C GLY A 98 -8.88 -6.08 -5.76
N VAL A 99 -9.57 -5.15 -5.11
CA VAL A 99 -9.83 -5.14 -3.67
C VAL A 99 -11.22 -4.61 -3.36
N SER A 100 -11.86 -5.14 -2.32
CA SER A 100 -13.09 -4.60 -1.74
C SER A 100 -13.00 -4.49 -0.22
N PHE A 101 -13.90 -3.70 0.35
CA PHE A 101 -13.92 -3.39 1.78
C PHE A 101 -15.28 -3.69 2.38
N GLU A 102 -15.32 -4.03 3.67
CA GLU A 102 -16.57 -4.32 4.38
C GLU A 102 -17.40 -3.07 4.68
N PHE A 103 -16.80 -1.88 4.58
CA PHE A 103 -17.42 -0.61 4.94
C PHE A 103 -18.55 -0.18 4.00
N ASP A 104 -19.51 0.56 4.55
CA ASP A 104 -20.63 1.10 3.79
C ASP A 104 -20.27 2.40 3.05
N ILE A 105 -19.28 3.15 3.53
CA ILE A 105 -18.79 4.35 2.84
C ILE A 105 -17.27 4.26 2.73
N LEU A 106 -16.78 4.49 1.51
CA LEU A 106 -15.37 4.42 1.16
C LEU A 106 -14.96 5.64 0.37
N MET A 107 -13.93 6.33 0.82
CA MET A 107 -13.30 7.39 0.04
C MET A 107 -12.03 6.88 -0.63
N ILE A 108 -11.83 7.25 -1.88
CA ILE A 108 -10.63 6.97 -2.67
C ILE A 108 -9.97 8.31 -3.00
N SER A 109 -8.67 8.37 -2.76
CA SER A 109 -7.81 9.54 -2.97
C SER A 109 -6.42 9.09 -3.42
N GLN A 110 -5.51 10.03 -3.68
CA GLN A 110 -4.12 9.71 -4.00
C GLN A 110 -3.25 9.77 -2.74
N TYR A 111 -2.28 8.86 -2.64
CA TYR A 111 -1.17 8.96 -1.69
C TYR A 111 0.08 8.34 -2.32
N LYS A 112 1.17 9.12 -2.42
CA LYS A 112 2.48 8.65 -2.92
C LYS A 112 2.43 7.90 -4.25
N GLY A 113 1.61 8.38 -5.20
CA GLY A 113 1.50 7.82 -6.54
C GLY A 113 0.53 6.65 -6.69
N ASP A 114 -0.05 6.14 -5.59
CA ASP A 114 -1.05 5.07 -5.60
C ASP A 114 -2.39 5.51 -4.99
N LEU A 115 -3.40 4.65 -5.11
CA LEU A 115 -4.72 4.86 -4.52
C LEU A 115 -4.67 4.68 -3.00
N LEU A 116 -5.23 5.64 -2.27
CA LEU A 116 -5.48 5.60 -0.84
C LEU A 116 -6.97 5.36 -0.58
N PHE A 117 -7.28 4.23 0.04
CA PHE A 117 -8.59 3.84 0.49
C PHE A 117 -8.81 4.27 1.94
N THR A 118 -9.84 5.08 2.18
CA THR A 118 -10.19 5.60 3.50
C THR A 118 -11.63 5.23 3.84
N PRO A 119 -11.84 4.20 4.69
CA PRO A 119 -13.15 3.90 5.27
C PRO A 119 -13.74 5.05 6.06
N ILE A 120 -15.05 5.28 5.93
CA ILE A 120 -15.78 6.30 6.69
C ILE A 120 -16.90 5.62 7.49
N GLU A 121 -16.83 5.70 8.83
CA GLU A 121 -17.81 5.08 9.73
C GLU A 121 -18.80 6.07 10.36
N ASN A 122 -18.44 7.35 10.47
CA ASN A 122 -19.30 8.43 10.99
C ASN A 122 -19.32 9.60 10.01
N THR A 123 -20.52 10.08 9.68
CA THR A 123 -20.77 11.00 8.56
C THR A 123 -21.28 12.36 9.00
N GLY A 124 -20.80 12.86 10.13
CA GLY A 124 -20.99 14.26 10.47
C GLY A 124 -20.24 15.16 9.49
N GLN A 125 -20.89 16.19 8.95
CA GLN A 125 -20.29 17.16 8.02
C GLN A 125 -18.95 17.74 8.52
N LEU A 126 -18.82 17.93 9.84
CA LEU A 126 -17.58 18.43 10.46
C LEU A 126 -16.44 17.41 10.39
N GLU A 127 -16.71 16.12 10.57
CA GLU A 127 -15.68 15.07 10.50
C GLU A 127 -15.21 14.84 9.06
N LEU A 128 -16.13 14.92 8.09
CA LEU A 128 -15.78 14.82 6.68
C LEU A 128 -14.90 15.99 6.22
N ASN A 129 -15.24 17.22 6.62
CA ASN A 129 -14.41 18.39 6.31
C ASN A 129 -13.02 18.29 6.94
N LYS A 130 -12.93 17.88 8.22
CA LYS A 130 -11.64 17.64 8.88
C LYS A 130 -10.82 16.57 8.16
N LEU A 131 -11.46 15.50 7.70
CA LEU A 131 -10.82 14.44 6.93
C LEU A 131 -10.27 14.97 5.60
N ILE A 132 -11.08 15.71 4.84
CA ILE A 132 -10.66 16.30 3.55
C ILE A 132 -9.54 17.33 3.76
N ASP A 133 -9.65 18.21 4.75
CA ASP A 133 -8.60 19.19 5.07
C ASP A 133 -7.29 18.50 5.45
N SER A 134 -7.36 17.41 6.23
CA SER A 134 -6.18 16.62 6.58
C SER A 134 -5.51 15.99 5.35
N LEU A 135 -6.29 15.53 4.37
CA LEU A 135 -5.78 14.95 3.13
C LEU A 135 -5.19 16.02 2.21
N ASN A 136 -5.84 17.17 2.09
CA ASN A 136 -5.33 18.32 1.33
C ASN A 136 -4.02 18.86 1.91
N HIS A 137 -3.89 18.89 3.24
CA HIS A 137 -2.64 19.27 3.89
C HIS A 137 -1.53 18.24 3.70
N ARG A 138 -1.86 16.94 3.58
CA ARG A 138 -0.91 15.87 3.25
C ARG A 138 -0.43 15.96 1.80
N ALA A 139 -1.36 16.07 0.84
CA ALA A 139 -1.05 16.19 -0.59
C ALA A 139 -0.09 17.35 -0.91
N LYS A 140 -0.18 18.47 -0.17
CA LYS A 140 0.73 19.62 -0.32
C LYS A 140 2.13 19.42 0.28
N ARG A 141 2.29 18.48 1.23
CA ARG A 141 3.59 18.16 1.86
C ARG A 141 4.28 16.98 1.20
N ASP A 142 3.49 16.07 0.64
CA ASP A 142 4.00 14.95 -0.13
C ASP A 142 4.52 15.48 -1.47
N THR A 143 5.84 15.67 -1.54
CA THR A 143 6.49 15.76 -2.85
C THR A 143 6.23 14.41 -3.52
N PRO A 144 5.84 14.36 -4.80
CA PRO A 144 5.75 13.09 -5.49
C PRO A 144 7.14 12.46 -5.36
N LEU A 145 7.27 11.41 -4.55
CA LEU A 145 8.24 10.40 -4.89
C LEU A 145 7.77 9.96 -6.26
N LYS A 146 8.49 10.36 -7.31
CA LYS A 146 8.52 9.57 -8.53
C LYS A 146 8.64 8.14 -8.04
N SER A 147 7.64 7.32 -8.38
CA SER A 147 7.55 5.91 -8.05
C SER A 147 8.96 5.34 -7.91
N ALA A 148 9.31 4.98 -6.67
CA ALA A 148 10.58 4.33 -6.41
C ALA A 148 10.60 3.05 -7.24
N ASN A 149 11.31 3.10 -8.37
CA ASN A 149 11.33 2.10 -9.43
C ASN A 149 9.92 1.68 -9.87
N GLU A 150 9.42 2.28 -10.94
CA GLU A 150 8.40 1.61 -11.76
C GLU A 150 8.87 0.16 -11.95
N THR A 151 8.12 -0.78 -11.41
CA THR A 151 8.57 -2.16 -11.26
C THR A 151 8.29 -2.90 -12.56
N THR A 152 9.27 -3.65 -13.05
CA THR A 152 9.16 -4.62 -14.16
C THR A 152 8.19 -5.78 -13.89
N ILE A 153 7.37 -5.71 -12.84
CA ILE A 153 6.62 -6.81 -12.23
C ILE A 153 5.15 -6.42 -12.16
N PRO A 154 4.23 -7.28 -12.63
CA PRO A 154 2.80 -7.10 -12.42
C PRO A 154 2.48 -7.12 -10.91
N GLN A 155 2.17 -5.94 -10.37
CA GLN A 155 1.75 -5.78 -8.98
C GLN A 155 0.54 -4.85 -8.89
N LEU A 156 -0.26 -5.05 -7.85
CA LEU A 156 -1.34 -4.16 -7.46
C LEU A 156 -1.00 -3.58 -6.08
N SER A 157 -0.61 -2.31 -6.06
CA SER A 157 -0.31 -1.57 -4.84
C SER A 157 -1.42 -0.57 -4.51
N PHE A 158 -1.70 -0.43 -3.21
CA PHE A 158 -2.57 0.61 -2.69
C PHE A 158 -2.25 0.90 -1.23
N TYR A 159 -2.82 1.99 -0.73
CA TYR A 159 -2.74 2.37 0.67
C TYR A 159 -4.10 2.26 1.36
N LEU A 160 -4.10 1.90 2.64
CA LEU A 160 -5.28 1.81 3.49
C LEU A 160 -5.11 2.74 4.70
N ALA A 161 -5.96 3.76 4.79
CA ALA A 161 -5.99 4.69 5.92
C ALA A 161 -6.77 4.11 7.10
N VAL A 162 -6.21 4.26 8.29
CA VAL A 162 -6.83 3.92 9.57
C VAL A 162 -6.89 5.19 10.41
N ASN A 163 -8.04 5.85 10.37
CA ASN A 163 -8.29 7.07 11.14
C ASN A 163 -9.39 6.80 12.17
N ARG A 164 -9.12 7.13 13.44
CA ARG A 164 -10.09 7.07 14.53
C ARG A 164 -9.77 8.14 15.58
N PRO A 165 -10.56 9.21 15.66
CA PRO A 165 -10.58 10.08 16.83
C PRO A 165 -10.95 9.27 18.09
N ILE A 166 -10.27 9.55 19.20
CA ILE A 166 -10.61 8.97 20.50
C ILE A 166 -11.46 10.02 21.22
N THR A 167 -12.63 9.62 21.69
CA THR A 167 -13.57 10.56 22.30
C THR A 167 -13.12 10.97 23.69
N GLU A 168 -13.53 12.16 24.15
CA GLU A 168 -13.27 12.62 25.53
C GLU A 168 -13.74 11.58 26.56
N LYS A 169 -14.88 10.94 26.31
CA LYS A 169 -15.43 9.88 27.17
C LYS A 169 -14.50 8.67 27.28
N GLU A 170 -13.91 8.24 26.18
CA GLU A 170 -12.94 7.14 26.16
C GLU A 170 -11.64 7.50 26.88
N CYS A 171 -11.31 8.79 26.98
CA CYS A 171 -10.19 9.32 27.73
C CYS A 171 -10.55 9.90 29.11
N THR A 172 -11.77 9.64 29.60
CA THR A 172 -12.23 10.14 30.90
C THR A 172 -11.99 9.09 31.99
N PHE A 173 -11.26 9.50 33.03
CA PHE A 173 -11.00 8.67 34.20
C PHE A 173 -11.24 9.47 35.48
N ARG A 174 -11.16 8.78 36.63
CA ARG A 174 -11.37 9.43 37.93
C ARG A 174 -10.22 10.36 38.28
N ILE A 175 -10.52 11.52 38.86
CA ILE A 175 -9.47 12.46 39.28
C ILE A 175 -8.64 11.88 40.42
N SER A 176 -9.24 11.05 41.28
CA SER A 176 -8.55 10.39 42.37
C SER A 176 -8.89 8.91 42.47
N ASN A 177 -7.86 8.06 42.48
CA ASN A 177 -8.01 6.63 42.73
C ASN A 177 -8.22 6.31 44.22
N LEU A 178 -7.67 7.13 45.14
CA LEU A 178 -7.78 6.92 46.58
C LEU A 178 -9.16 7.24 47.16
N TRP A 179 -9.82 8.29 46.65
CA TRP A 179 -11.10 8.76 47.18
C TRP A 179 -12.26 8.66 46.18
N LEU A 180 -12.02 8.10 45.01
CA LEU A 180 -13.01 7.90 43.94
C LEU A 180 -13.81 9.18 43.63
N LYS A 181 -13.13 10.33 43.66
CA LYS A 181 -13.74 11.65 43.51
C LYS A 181 -13.60 12.15 42.07
N GLY A 182 -14.72 12.56 41.49
CA GLY A 182 -14.80 13.28 40.22
C GLY A 182 -14.22 12.52 39.03
N GLU A 183 -14.40 13.08 37.84
CA GLU A 183 -13.81 12.58 36.60
C GLU A 183 -13.26 13.77 35.80
N ARG A 184 -12.20 13.52 35.03
CA ARG A 184 -11.65 14.49 34.07
C ARG A 184 -11.19 13.75 32.82
N VAL A 185 -11.02 14.48 31.73
CA VAL A 185 -10.35 13.97 30.53
C VAL A 185 -8.85 13.97 30.78
N PHE A 186 -8.16 12.87 30.45
CA PHE A 186 -6.73 12.65 30.67
C PHE A 186 -5.89 12.73 29.38
N CYS A 187 -6.54 13.06 28.27
CA CYS A 187 -5.96 13.16 26.94
C CYS A 187 -6.35 14.50 26.32
N ASP A 188 -5.55 14.98 25.38
CA ASP A 188 -5.80 16.17 24.59
C ASP A 188 -5.73 15.81 23.09
N GLU A 189 -6.79 16.11 22.35
CA GLU A 189 -6.98 15.72 20.94
C GLU A 189 -6.52 14.28 20.54
N PRO A 190 -6.84 13.23 21.35
CA PRO A 190 -6.31 11.89 21.12
C PRO A 190 -6.83 11.26 19.82
N ASN A 191 -5.95 10.65 19.04
CA ASN A 191 -6.31 10.05 17.75
C ASN A 191 -5.38 8.90 17.32
N ILE A 192 -5.91 8.01 16.49
CA ILE A 192 -5.16 7.00 15.74
C ILE A 192 -5.23 7.41 14.26
N SER A 193 -4.09 7.64 13.62
CA SER A 193 -3.99 8.04 12.22
C SER A 193 -2.83 7.31 11.52
N LEU A 194 -3.10 6.13 10.97
CA LEU A 194 -2.10 5.29 10.31
C LEU A 194 -2.43 5.08 8.84
N ILE A 195 -1.41 4.72 8.06
CA ILE A 195 -1.54 4.34 6.66
C ILE A 195 -0.76 3.04 6.48
N TYR A 196 -1.42 2.02 5.95
CA TYR A 196 -0.81 0.75 5.59
C TYR A 196 -0.59 0.73 4.08
N ARG A 197 0.60 0.32 3.64
CA ARG A 197 0.82 -0.06 2.24
C ARG A 197 0.44 -1.52 2.07
N VAL A 198 -0.33 -1.82 1.03
CA VAL A 198 -0.70 -3.18 0.64
C VAL A 198 -0.20 -3.42 -0.77
N VAL A 199 0.48 -4.55 -0.98
CA VAL A 199 0.96 -4.99 -2.29
C VAL A 199 0.46 -6.41 -2.52
N LEU A 200 -0.21 -6.61 -3.65
CA LEU A 200 -0.65 -7.91 -4.16
C LEU A 200 0.20 -8.27 -5.38
N GLU A 201 0.83 -9.43 -5.36
CA GLU A 201 1.78 -9.83 -6.40
C GLU A 201 1.92 -11.36 -6.50
N ARG A 202 2.57 -11.82 -7.57
CA ARG A 202 2.87 -13.24 -7.81
C ARG A 202 4.37 -13.47 -7.77
N SER A 203 4.79 -14.47 -7.00
CA SER A 203 6.11 -15.08 -7.14
C SER A 203 6.03 -16.28 -8.08
N LEU A 204 6.92 -16.34 -9.06
CA LEU A 204 7.16 -17.50 -9.91
C LEU A 204 8.38 -18.29 -9.42
N PRO A 205 8.49 -19.59 -9.73
CA PRO A 205 9.65 -20.38 -9.34
C PRO A 205 10.87 -20.05 -10.22
N TYR A 206 11.95 -19.59 -9.61
CA TYR A 206 13.20 -19.22 -10.29
C TYR A 206 14.43 -19.61 -9.46
N GLY A 207 15.45 -20.17 -10.12
CA GLY A 207 16.72 -20.56 -9.49
C GLY A 207 16.89 -22.06 -9.26
N SER A 208 18.08 -22.45 -8.81
CA SER A 208 18.47 -23.85 -8.56
C SER A 208 17.80 -24.46 -7.33
N ALA A 209 17.66 -25.79 -7.31
CA ALA A 209 17.07 -26.53 -6.20
C ALA A 209 17.72 -26.16 -4.84
N GLY A 210 16.91 -25.66 -3.90
CA GLY A 210 17.34 -25.21 -2.57
C GLY A 210 17.49 -23.68 -2.42
N SER A 211 17.48 -22.93 -3.53
CA SER A 211 17.46 -21.46 -3.56
C SER A 211 16.35 -20.92 -4.49
N THR A 212 15.38 -21.77 -4.83
CA THR A 212 14.29 -21.41 -5.73
C THR A 212 13.32 -20.46 -5.04
N THR A 213 12.97 -19.36 -5.70
CA THR A 213 11.85 -18.51 -5.26
C THR A 213 10.55 -19.33 -5.22
N PRO A 214 9.63 -19.07 -4.28
CA PRO A 214 8.41 -19.86 -4.18
C PRO A 214 7.47 -19.59 -5.37
N ASP A 215 6.76 -20.60 -5.85
CA ASP A 215 5.62 -20.41 -6.75
C ASP A 215 4.36 -20.12 -5.93
N ALA A 216 4.03 -18.86 -5.70
CA ALA A 216 2.99 -18.49 -4.73
C ALA A 216 2.40 -17.10 -4.93
N LYS A 217 1.13 -16.93 -4.51
CA LYS A 217 0.43 -15.64 -4.49
C LYS A 217 0.75 -14.92 -3.18
N ILE A 218 1.06 -13.62 -3.24
CA ILE A 218 1.61 -12.85 -2.12
C ILE A 218 0.73 -11.66 -1.78
N VAL A 219 0.51 -11.43 -0.49
CA VAL A 219 -0.11 -10.22 0.06
C VAL A 219 0.84 -9.65 1.10
N ARG A 220 1.45 -8.51 0.79
CA ARG A 220 2.36 -7.80 1.70
C ARG A 220 1.66 -6.58 2.29
N ILE A 221 1.68 -6.47 3.61
CA ILE A 221 1.09 -5.36 4.36
C ILE A 221 2.20 -4.71 5.20
N THR A 222 2.45 -3.43 4.99
CA THR A 222 3.61 -2.75 5.58
C THR A 222 3.23 -1.38 6.16
N ILE A 223 3.88 -1.02 7.28
CA ILE A 223 4.13 0.37 7.67
C ILE A 223 5.65 0.53 7.72
N ASP A 224 6.25 1.16 6.71
CA ASP A 224 7.70 1.34 6.58
C ASP A 224 8.14 2.79 6.87
N ASP A 225 9.39 3.15 6.62
CA ASP A 225 9.89 4.52 6.83
C ASP A 225 9.25 5.57 5.90
N GLU A 226 8.65 5.15 4.80
CA GLU A 226 8.04 6.02 3.80
C GLU A 226 6.51 6.07 3.91
N SER A 227 5.83 5.03 4.38
CA SER A 227 4.38 4.90 4.28
C SER A 227 3.63 5.19 5.59
N THR A 228 4.12 6.07 6.44
CA THR A 228 3.52 6.25 7.77
C THR A 228 2.56 7.42 7.82
N GLY A 229 1.29 7.14 8.18
CA GLY A 229 0.36 8.18 8.63
C GLY A 229 0.92 8.99 9.81
N SER A 230 0.14 9.95 10.31
CA SER A 230 0.58 10.85 11.39
C SER A 230 1.02 10.15 12.68
N GLY A 231 0.51 8.95 12.95
CA GLY A 231 0.80 8.15 14.14
C GLY A 231 -0.38 8.05 15.11
N ILE A 232 -0.09 7.62 16.34
CA ILE A 232 -1.03 7.58 17.47
C ILE A 232 -0.64 8.68 18.45
N HIS A 233 -1.60 9.52 18.80
CA HIS A 233 -1.45 10.67 19.70
C HIS A 233 -2.44 10.57 20.86
N LEU A 234 -2.00 10.94 22.07
CA LEU A 234 -2.82 11.04 23.26
C LEU A 234 -2.79 12.42 23.92
N ASN A 235 -1.64 13.10 23.94
CA ASN A 235 -1.46 14.42 24.55
C ASN A 235 -0.28 15.14 23.90
N ASP A 236 -0.27 16.47 23.84
CA ASP A 236 0.95 17.23 23.46
C ASP A 236 1.99 17.27 24.59
N ASN A 237 1.51 17.37 25.84
CA ASN A 237 2.31 17.42 27.06
C ASN A 237 1.55 16.74 28.20
N LEU A 238 2.28 16.27 29.22
CA LEU A 238 1.66 15.68 30.41
C LEU A 238 1.54 16.71 31.53
N SER A 239 0.31 16.92 32.00
CA SER A 239 -0.03 17.69 33.19
C SER A 239 -0.49 16.75 34.32
N TYR A 240 -0.80 17.35 35.47
CA TYR A 240 -1.30 16.62 36.63
C TYR A 240 -2.32 17.42 37.41
N PHE A 241 -3.18 16.72 38.13
CA PHE A 241 -4.14 17.29 39.06
C PHE A 241 -3.88 16.78 40.47
N LYS A 242 -3.84 17.69 41.45
CA LYS A 242 -3.64 17.35 42.86
C LYS A 242 -4.96 17.36 43.61
N THR A 243 -5.25 16.30 44.33
CA THR A 243 -6.37 16.18 45.26
C THR A 243 -5.85 16.03 46.69
N THR A 244 -6.50 16.69 47.64
CA THR A 244 -6.20 16.57 49.08
C THR A 244 -7.37 15.93 49.82
N ASN A 245 -7.08 15.24 50.92
CA ASN A 245 -8.10 14.76 51.82
C ASN A 245 -8.68 15.95 52.62
N ASP A 246 -10.01 16.06 52.67
CA ASP A 246 -10.70 17.14 53.40
C ASP A 246 -10.72 16.89 54.93
N SER A 247 -10.39 15.67 55.36
CA SER A 247 -10.35 15.28 56.78
C SER A 247 -8.97 15.48 57.41
N ILE A 248 -8.93 15.66 58.74
CA ILE A 248 -7.68 15.67 59.51
C ILE A 248 -7.04 14.28 59.46
N VAL A 249 -5.90 14.16 58.80
CA VAL A 249 -5.11 12.92 58.73
C VAL A 249 -3.95 12.99 59.72
N LEU A 250 -3.94 12.11 60.72
CA LEU A 250 -2.82 11.92 61.65
C LEU A 250 -1.79 10.96 61.04
N ASP A 251 -2.25 9.78 60.63
CA ASP A 251 -1.49 8.75 59.93
C ASP A 251 -2.36 8.19 58.81
N GLY A 252 -1.93 8.26 57.55
CA GLY A 252 -2.78 7.90 56.41
C GLY A 252 -2.51 8.67 55.12
N TRP A 253 -3.21 8.29 54.05
CA TRP A 253 -3.21 9.02 52.78
C TRP A 253 -3.88 10.38 52.91
N PHE A 254 -3.19 11.43 52.47
CA PHE A 254 -3.67 12.80 52.61
C PHE A 254 -3.50 13.65 51.34
N LYS A 255 -2.69 13.21 50.38
CA LYS A 255 -2.58 13.80 49.04
C LYS A 255 -2.60 12.71 47.96
N ASN A 256 -3.16 13.04 46.82
CA ASN A 256 -3.21 12.21 45.63
C ASN A 256 -2.94 13.08 44.40
N TRP A 257 -2.20 12.56 43.43
CA TRP A 257 -1.97 13.21 42.15
C TRP A 257 -2.39 12.26 41.04
N SER A 258 -3.14 12.79 40.08
CA SER A 258 -3.48 12.10 38.83
C SER A 258 -2.81 12.81 37.67
N THR A 259 -1.88 12.12 37.01
CA THR A 259 -1.16 12.60 35.83
C THR A 259 -1.96 12.23 34.60
N ASP A 260 -1.88 13.04 33.55
CA ASP A 260 -2.46 12.74 32.24
C ASP A 260 -2.02 11.36 31.74
N ALA A 261 -2.85 10.77 30.88
CA ALA A 261 -2.69 9.39 30.48
C ALA A 261 -1.59 9.21 29.44
N ILE A 262 -0.98 8.02 29.51
CA ILE A 262 0.02 7.55 28.55
C ILE A 262 -0.44 6.21 27.96
N ALA A 263 0.19 5.78 26.89
CA ALA A 263 0.01 4.44 26.36
C ALA A 263 0.77 3.43 27.23
N GLN A 264 0.05 2.53 27.90
CA GLN A 264 0.67 1.38 28.55
C GLN A 264 1.23 0.40 27.50
N ASP A 265 0.50 0.25 26.40
CA ASP A 265 0.96 -0.45 25.21
C ASP A 265 0.27 0.05 23.93
N TYR A 266 0.90 -0.24 22.80
CA TYR A 266 0.29 -0.18 21.48
C TYR A 266 0.27 -1.59 20.90
N LYS A 267 -0.87 -2.06 20.37
CA LYS A 267 -1.01 -3.41 19.80
C LYS A 267 -1.52 -3.34 18.36
N PHE A 268 -0.88 -4.12 17.49
CA PHE A 268 -1.23 -4.31 16.09
C PHE A 268 -1.41 -5.79 15.82
N GLU A 269 -2.54 -6.18 15.25
CA GLU A 269 -2.90 -7.57 15.00
C GLU A 269 -3.32 -7.74 13.55
N PHE A 270 -2.71 -8.72 12.88
CA PHE A 270 -2.95 -9.04 11.48
C PHE A 270 -3.51 -10.45 11.41
N ASN A 271 -4.64 -10.60 10.74
CA ASN A 271 -5.35 -11.86 10.67
C ASN A 271 -5.92 -12.10 9.27
N SER A 272 -5.75 -13.32 8.74
CA SER A 272 -6.47 -13.81 7.56
C SER A 272 -7.68 -14.64 7.96
N SER A 273 -8.82 -14.43 7.30
CA SER A 273 -10.10 -15.03 7.67
C SER A 273 -10.21 -16.54 7.44
N ASN A 274 -9.28 -17.14 6.70
CA ASN A 274 -9.29 -18.56 6.34
C ASN A 274 -7.87 -19.10 6.15
N ASP A 275 -7.76 -20.41 5.96
CA ASP A 275 -6.50 -21.15 5.86
C ASP A 275 -5.80 -21.05 4.50
N LYS A 276 -6.41 -20.37 3.53
CA LYS A 276 -5.86 -20.13 2.18
C LYS A 276 -4.63 -19.23 2.20
N ALA A 277 -4.58 -18.30 3.16
CA ALA A 277 -3.45 -17.40 3.35
C ALA A 277 -2.78 -17.66 4.69
N GLN A 278 -1.46 -17.83 4.67
CA GLN A 278 -0.65 -18.05 5.86
C GLN A 278 0.49 -17.03 5.90
N ILE A 279 0.95 -16.67 7.09
CA ILE A 279 2.06 -15.76 7.29
C ILE A 279 3.35 -16.47 6.87
N LEU A 280 4.00 -15.91 5.84
CA LEU A 280 5.31 -16.34 5.37
C LEU A 280 6.43 -15.66 6.16
N VAL A 281 6.33 -14.33 6.29
CA VAL A 281 7.28 -13.49 7.02
C VAL A 281 6.52 -12.44 7.80
N ALA A 282 7.01 -12.13 9.00
CA ALA A 282 6.52 -11.03 9.81
C ALA A 282 7.72 -10.37 10.49
N ALA A 283 7.87 -9.06 10.30
CA ALA A 283 8.92 -8.23 10.85
C ALA A 283 8.35 -7.23 11.88
N PRO A 284 9.02 -7.03 13.03
CA PRO A 284 10.33 -7.59 13.39
C PRO A 284 10.30 -9.11 13.59
N ARG A 285 11.38 -9.81 13.21
CA ARG A 285 11.39 -11.29 13.19
C ARG A 285 11.37 -11.91 14.58
N SER A 286 11.82 -11.16 15.58
CA SER A 286 11.85 -11.53 16.98
C SER A 286 11.46 -10.34 17.86
N ASN A 287 11.35 -10.58 19.16
CA ASN A 287 11.15 -9.49 20.12
C ASN A 287 12.33 -8.51 20.07
N ILE A 288 12.04 -7.23 20.30
CA ILE A 288 13.04 -6.15 20.39
C ILE A 288 12.97 -5.59 21.81
N ASN A 289 14.11 -5.41 22.47
CA ASN A 289 14.16 -4.85 23.82
C ASN A 289 13.85 -3.34 23.81
N SER A 290 13.52 -2.78 24.99
CA SER A 290 13.46 -1.33 25.16
C SER A 290 14.82 -0.64 25.08
N ASN A 291 14.78 0.68 24.92
CA ASN A 291 15.93 1.58 24.77
C ASN A 291 16.89 1.12 23.65
N TYR A 292 16.29 0.64 22.56
CA TYR A 292 16.99 0.12 21.41
C TYR A 292 16.61 0.92 20.16
N SER A 293 17.60 1.24 19.34
CA SER A 293 17.41 1.88 18.04
C SER A 293 18.12 1.06 16.98
N ILE A 294 17.36 0.51 16.04
CA ILE A 294 17.86 -0.28 14.93
C ILE A 294 17.07 0.01 13.67
N THR A 295 17.74 0.04 12.54
CA THR A 295 17.11 -0.01 11.23
C THR A 295 17.32 -1.39 10.65
N GLU A 296 16.23 -2.14 10.48
CA GLU A 296 16.24 -3.45 9.84
C GLU A 296 15.84 -3.29 8.37
N ARG A 297 16.57 -3.96 7.47
CA ARG A 297 16.21 -4.04 6.06
C ARG A 297 15.54 -5.37 5.80
N GLU A 298 14.24 -5.35 5.59
CA GLU A 298 13.46 -6.55 5.31
C GLU A 298 13.29 -6.73 3.81
N SER A 299 13.91 -7.79 3.30
CA SER A 299 13.95 -8.12 1.88
C SER A 299 13.20 -9.41 1.59
N PHE A 300 12.37 -9.38 0.55
CA PHE A 300 11.67 -10.54 0.02
C PHE A 300 11.98 -10.71 -1.46
N THR A 301 12.34 -11.93 -1.88
CA THR A 301 12.75 -12.22 -3.26
C THR A 301 11.68 -13.03 -3.98
N LEU A 302 11.28 -12.53 -5.13
CA LEU A 302 10.25 -13.05 -6.04
C LEU A 302 10.92 -13.54 -7.32
N GLY A 303 10.41 -14.61 -7.93
CA GLY A 303 10.74 -14.93 -9.32
C GLY A 303 9.79 -14.19 -10.25
N ILE A 304 10.32 -13.59 -11.32
CA ILE A 304 9.57 -12.66 -12.18
C ILE A 304 9.87 -12.88 -13.67
N GLN A 305 8.97 -12.38 -14.51
CA GLN A 305 9.18 -12.25 -15.95
C GLN A 305 9.65 -10.82 -16.28
N THR A 306 10.94 -10.68 -16.59
CA THR A 306 11.59 -9.44 -17.03
C THR A 306 11.49 -9.27 -18.54
N SER A 307 11.50 -8.02 -19.01
CA SER A 307 11.42 -7.65 -20.43
C SER A 307 12.77 -7.23 -21.05
N GLY A 308 13.87 -7.24 -20.29
CA GLY A 308 15.20 -6.80 -20.73
C GLY A 308 16.19 -7.96 -20.88
N GLU A 309 16.92 -7.98 -22.01
CA GLU A 309 18.06 -8.82 -22.47
C GLU A 309 18.00 -10.36 -22.33
N VAL A 310 17.34 -10.91 -21.33
CA VAL A 310 17.27 -12.37 -21.10
C VAL A 310 16.12 -13.02 -21.88
N ASP A 311 15.10 -12.25 -22.27
CA ASP A 311 13.99 -12.73 -23.10
C ASP A 311 13.95 -12.00 -24.45
N SER A 312 14.70 -12.53 -25.42
CA SER A 312 14.66 -12.06 -26.82
C SER A 312 13.28 -12.17 -27.49
N VAL A 313 12.28 -12.73 -26.80
CA VAL A 313 10.96 -13.08 -27.33
C VAL A 313 9.88 -12.00 -27.04
N GLY A 314 10.13 -11.09 -26.07
CA GLY A 314 9.22 -9.96 -25.78
C GLY A 314 7.77 -10.38 -25.44
N PRO A 315 6.72 -9.70 -25.95
CA PRO A 315 5.32 -10.03 -25.68
C PRO A 315 4.87 -11.41 -26.21
N LYS A 316 5.73 -12.10 -27.00
CA LYS A 316 5.52 -13.47 -27.46
C LYS A 316 5.98 -14.54 -26.45
N GLY A 317 6.63 -14.14 -25.33
CA GLY A 317 7.15 -15.04 -24.31
C GLY A 317 6.09 -15.59 -23.35
N LYS A 318 6.09 -16.91 -23.09
CA LYS A 318 5.22 -17.56 -22.10
C LYS A 318 5.53 -17.03 -20.69
N VAL A 319 4.55 -17.00 -19.79
CA VAL A 319 4.77 -16.64 -18.38
C VAL A 319 5.65 -17.68 -17.70
N GLU A 320 6.95 -17.41 -17.67
CA GLU A 320 7.97 -18.17 -16.96
C GLU A 320 8.92 -17.19 -16.28
N ALA A 321 9.48 -17.59 -15.13
CA ALA A 321 10.45 -16.74 -14.46
C ALA A 321 11.77 -16.77 -15.23
N ASN A 322 12.22 -15.61 -15.69
CA ASN A 322 13.52 -15.44 -16.34
C ASN A 322 14.50 -14.63 -15.47
N GLY A 323 14.01 -14.06 -14.35
CA GLY A 323 14.80 -13.34 -13.37
C GLY A 323 14.22 -13.45 -11.96
N SER A 324 14.95 -12.86 -11.01
CA SER A 324 14.47 -12.66 -9.64
C SER A 324 14.51 -11.17 -9.28
N TYR A 325 13.55 -10.74 -8.47
CA TYR A 325 13.51 -9.39 -7.93
C TYR A 325 13.40 -9.41 -6.42
N THR A 326 14.19 -8.57 -5.76
CA THR A 326 14.19 -8.44 -4.30
C THR A 326 13.57 -7.12 -3.88
N GLN A 327 12.36 -7.17 -3.33
CA GLN A 327 11.70 -6.02 -2.73
C GLN A 327 12.21 -5.81 -1.30
N SER A 328 12.81 -4.65 -1.01
CA SER A 328 13.34 -4.33 0.31
C SER A 328 12.63 -3.12 0.92
N ASN A 329 12.25 -3.23 2.20
CA ASN A 329 11.75 -2.11 3.00
C ASN A 329 12.70 -1.84 4.17
N SER A 330 12.86 -0.56 4.50
CA SER A 330 13.58 -0.12 5.71
C SER A 330 12.57 0.06 6.84
N LEU A 331 12.85 -0.58 7.98
CA LEU A 331 12.05 -0.50 9.19
C LEU A 331 12.93 0.06 10.31
N THR A 332 12.74 1.33 10.66
CA THR A 332 13.46 1.95 11.77
C THR A 332 12.68 1.82 13.08
N PHE A 333 13.17 0.97 13.98
CA PHE A 333 12.63 0.78 15.32
C PHE A 333 13.38 1.68 16.30
N ASP A 334 12.73 2.72 16.82
CA ASP A 334 13.18 3.46 18.00
C ASP A 334 12.22 3.15 19.16
N THR A 335 12.62 2.21 20.01
CA THR A 335 11.69 1.59 20.97
C THR A 335 11.58 2.40 22.27
N GLN A 336 12.59 3.21 22.61
CA GLN A 336 12.63 4.08 23.80
C GLN A 336 12.15 3.37 25.08
N ASP A 337 10.96 3.69 25.58
CA ASP A 337 10.43 3.11 26.82
C ASP A 337 9.82 1.70 26.63
N TYR A 338 9.60 1.26 25.39
CA TYR A 338 8.83 0.08 25.05
C TYR A 338 9.72 -1.06 24.59
N GLN A 339 9.37 -2.29 24.94
CA GLN A 339 9.82 -3.47 24.20
C GLN A 339 8.79 -3.85 23.14
N VAL A 340 9.23 -4.46 22.04
CA VAL A 340 8.35 -4.99 21.01
C VAL A 340 8.22 -6.50 21.20
N ILE A 341 7.01 -6.96 21.48
CA ILE A 341 6.68 -8.37 21.65
C ILE A 341 5.95 -8.84 20.40
N ARG A 342 6.51 -9.83 19.71
CA ARG A 342 5.87 -10.54 18.61
C ARG A 342 5.21 -11.81 19.13
N SER A 343 3.92 -11.95 18.85
CA SER A 343 3.13 -13.15 19.19
C SER A 343 2.48 -13.71 17.94
N THR A 344 2.72 -15.00 17.65
CA THR A 344 2.06 -15.72 16.55
C THR A 344 1.13 -16.77 17.15
N HIS A 345 -0.18 -16.55 17.04
CA HIS A 345 -1.18 -17.45 17.64
C HIS A 345 -1.54 -18.62 16.71
N SER A 346 -1.49 -18.38 15.40
CA SER A 346 -1.75 -19.37 14.36
C SER A 346 -0.98 -19.00 13.07
N PRO A 347 -0.95 -19.86 12.04
CA PRO A 347 -0.40 -19.50 10.73
C PRO A 347 -1.11 -18.30 10.08
N GLN A 348 -2.29 -17.92 10.54
CA GLN A 348 -3.10 -16.80 10.01
C GLN A 348 -2.98 -15.53 10.84
N ASP A 349 -2.42 -15.62 12.06
CA ASP A 349 -2.53 -14.59 13.09
C ASP A 349 -1.16 -14.22 13.69
N VAL A 350 -0.79 -12.95 13.53
CA VAL A 350 0.38 -12.37 14.19
C VAL A 350 0.02 -11.02 14.80
N SER A 351 0.59 -10.76 15.97
CA SER A 351 0.49 -9.47 16.63
C SER A 351 1.85 -8.94 17.06
N PHE A 352 1.95 -7.61 17.07
CA PHE A 352 3.09 -6.85 17.56
C PHE A 352 2.60 -5.90 18.65
N THR A 353 3.18 -6.04 19.84
CA THR A 353 2.82 -5.22 21.01
C THR A 353 4.04 -4.43 21.46
N TRP A 354 3.97 -3.11 21.36
CA TRP A 354 4.90 -2.21 22.05
C TRP A 354 4.44 -2.10 23.48
N LEU A 355 5.05 -2.87 24.38
CA LEU A 355 4.72 -2.89 25.80
C LEU A 355 5.73 -2.05 26.59
N ARG A 356 5.25 -1.13 27.43
CA ARG A 356 6.14 -0.30 28.24
C ARG A 356 6.97 -1.17 29.19
N GLU A 357 8.30 -1.08 29.09
CA GLU A 357 9.26 -1.82 29.92
C GLU A 357 10.05 -0.86 30.82
N GLN A 358 10.55 0.24 30.26
CA GLN A 358 11.17 1.29 31.05
C GLN A 358 10.11 2.13 31.74
N PHE A 359 10.32 2.36 33.04
CA PHE A 359 9.41 3.11 33.89
C PHE A 359 7.94 2.67 33.73
N GLN A 360 7.72 1.35 33.75
CA GLN A 360 6.41 0.73 33.50
C GLN A 360 5.37 1.10 34.56
N SER A 361 5.79 1.30 35.81
CA SER A 361 4.91 1.59 36.95
C SER A 361 4.92 3.07 37.33
N SER A 362 3.80 3.55 37.87
CA SER A 362 3.71 4.86 38.54
C SER A 362 4.78 4.99 39.64
N GLU A 363 5.06 3.91 40.38
CA GLU A 363 6.10 3.90 41.43
C GLU A 363 7.48 4.28 40.86
N SER A 364 7.83 3.75 39.69
CA SER A 364 9.13 3.99 39.06
C SER A 364 9.34 5.43 38.59
N LEU A 365 8.28 6.24 38.54
CA LEU A 365 8.34 7.64 38.11
C LEU A 365 8.60 8.60 39.28
N LEU A 366 8.61 8.13 40.53
CA LEU A 366 8.88 8.97 41.69
C LEU A 366 10.31 9.54 41.69
N LYS A 367 10.43 10.83 42.01
CA LYS A 367 11.71 11.53 42.26
C LYS A 367 12.28 11.21 43.64
N TRP A 368 11.38 11.14 44.62
CA TRP A 368 11.70 10.96 46.02
C TRP A 368 10.74 9.96 46.66
N SER A 369 11.24 9.22 47.65
CA SER A 369 10.43 8.27 48.41
C SER A 369 9.86 8.88 49.69
N THR A 370 10.55 9.85 50.30
CA THR A 370 10.15 10.48 51.56
C THR A 370 10.54 11.95 51.60
N GLU A 371 9.75 12.77 52.29
CA GLU A 371 10.00 14.20 52.50
C GLU A 371 9.40 14.69 53.82
N SER A 372 9.77 15.93 54.20
CA SER A 372 9.08 16.65 55.27
C SER A 372 7.60 16.85 54.92
N ILE A 373 6.70 16.86 55.92
CA ILE A 373 5.26 17.09 55.70
C ILE A 373 4.94 18.47 55.08
N LEU A 374 5.85 19.43 55.23
CA LEU A 374 5.76 20.77 54.64
C LEU A 374 6.07 20.79 53.14
N HIS A 375 6.69 19.72 52.62
CA HIS A 375 6.97 19.59 51.20
C HIS A 375 5.67 19.38 50.41
N ASP A 376 5.43 20.22 49.41
CA ASP A 376 4.15 20.21 48.66
C ASP A 376 4.31 20.24 47.14
N GLN A 377 5.44 19.72 46.64
CA GLN A 377 5.68 19.62 45.21
C GLN A 377 5.18 18.28 44.65
N TYR A 378 4.97 18.26 43.34
CA TYR A 378 4.58 17.05 42.62
C TYR A 378 5.73 16.03 42.64
N PRO A 379 5.49 14.79 43.11
CA PRO A 379 6.58 13.87 43.45
C PRO A 379 7.17 13.10 42.25
N VAL A 380 6.71 13.39 41.04
CA VAL A 380 6.99 12.59 39.84
C VAL A 380 7.99 13.30 38.93
N ASP A 381 8.82 12.49 38.28
CA ASP A 381 9.71 12.89 37.20
C ASP A 381 9.10 12.61 35.84
N ILE A 382 8.35 13.58 35.34
CA ILE A 382 7.73 13.51 34.00
C ILE A 382 8.79 13.30 32.92
N SER A 383 10.04 13.74 33.11
CA SER A 383 11.12 13.56 32.12
C SER A 383 11.51 12.09 31.88
N ARG A 384 11.10 11.18 32.78
CA ARG A 384 11.25 9.73 32.61
C ARG A 384 10.25 9.13 31.62
N ILE A 385 9.13 9.82 31.36
CA ILE A 385 8.14 9.40 30.37
C ILE A 385 8.55 9.98 29.02
N LYS A 386 8.86 9.11 28.07
CA LYS A 386 9.27 9.57 26.74
C LYS A 386 8.08 10.01 25.88
N PRO A 387 8.27 10.97 24.94
CA PRO A 387 7.21 11.45 24.07
C PRO A 387 6.51 10.36 23.24
N ILE A 388 7.21 9.25 22.94
CA ILE A 388 6.62 8.08 22.28
C ILE A 388 5.38 7.51 23.03
N SER A 389 5.24 7.81 24.31
CA SER A 389 4.15 7.32 25.15
C SER A 389 2.87 8.16 25.10
N PHE A 390 2.91 9.35 24.52
CA PHE A 390 1.74 10.25 24.53
C PHE A 390 1.71 11.25 23.37
N ALA A 391 2.85 11.79 22.94
CA ALA A 391 2.92 12.86 21.94
C ALA A 391 2.80 12.35 20.51
N ASN A 392 3.56 11.32 20.16
CA ASN A 392 3.37 10.64 18.88
C ASN A 392 4.04 9.28 18.88
N PHE A 393 3.32 8.27 18.40
CA PHE A 393 3.85 6.94 18.16
C PHE A 393 3.57 6.51 16.72
N VAL A 394 4.65 6.20 16.00
CA VAL A 394 4.59 5.71 14.62
C VAL A 394 5.18 4.31 14.60
N PRO A 395 4.36 3.26 14.45
CA PRO A 395 4.85 1.89 14.44
C PRO A 395 5.53 1.57 13.11
N LYS A 396 6.44 0.60 13.10
CA LYS A 396 7.01 0.02 11.87
C LYS A 396 6.84 -1.49 11.91
N MET A 397 6.39 -2.08 10.80
CA MET A 397 6.22 -3.52 10.69
C MET A 397 5.98 -3.93 9.23
N ASP A 398 6.26 -5.19 8.93
CA ASP A 398 6.03 -5.77 7.61
C ASP A 398 5.49 -7.19 7.76
N VAL A 399 4.35 -7.49 7.14
CA VAL A 399 3.71 -8.80 7.21
C VAL A 399 3.43 -9.29 5.79
N ILE A 400 4.00 -10.45 5.46
CA ILE A 400 3.85 -11.10 4.17
C ILE A 400 3.01 -12.35 4.36
N PHE A 401 1.83 -12.38 3.76
CA PHE A 401 1.01 -13.57 3.62
C PHE A 401 1.27 -14.25 2.28
N VAL A 402 1.15 -15.58 2.28
CA VAL A 402 1.33 -16.45 1.13
C VAL A 402 0.12 -17.35 0.95
N ALA A 403 -0.28 -17.55 -0.31
CA ALA A 403 -1.27 -18.53 -0.72
C ALA A 403 -0.70 -19.43 -1.84
N SER A 404 -1.31 -20.60 -2.01
CA SER A 404 -0.93 -21.55 -3.06
C SER A 404 -0.98 -20.93 -4.45
N SER A 405 -0.10 -21.37 -5.34
CA SER A 405 -0.05 -20.94 -6.75
C SER A 405 -1.39 -21.09 -7.49
N ASN A 406 -2.20 -22.08 -7.10
CA ASN A 406 -3.50 -22.40 -7.70
C ASN A 406 -4.69 -22.06 -6.78
N GLU A 407 -4.47 -21.28 -5.71
CA GLU A 407 -5.55 -20.89 -4.79
C GLU A 407 -6.62 -20.09 -5.52
N THR A 408 -7.89 -20.28 -5.18
CA THR A 408 -9.03 -19.59 -5.83
C THR A 408 -10.00 -19.02 -4.79
N GLY A 409 -10.94 -18.19 -5.21
CA GLY A 409 -11.91 -17.56 -4.31
C GLY A 409 -11.27 -16.46 -3.45
N GLN A 410 -11.79 -16.25 -2.24
CA GLN A 410 -11.52 -15.01 -1.50
C GLN A 410 -10.96 -15.24 -0.10
N THR A 411 -10.19 -14.26 0.38
CA THR A 411 -9.72 -14.16 1.78
C THR A 411 -9.86 -12.72 2.25
N ASN A 412 -10.41 -12.52 3.44
CA ASN A 412 -10.44 -11.21 4.10
C ASN A 412 -9.23 -11.09 5.02
N PHE A 413 -8.49 -10.00 4.87
CA PHE A 413 -7.39 -9.63 5.74
C PHE A 413 -7.86 -8.52 6.67
N THR A 414 -7.63 -8.70 7.97
CA THR A 414 -8.02 -7.73 8.98
C THR A 414 -6.81 -7.25 9.75
N ILE A 415 -6.82 -5.95 10.04
CA ILE A 415 -5.79 -5.25 10.80
C ILE A 415 -6.50 -4.58 11.97
N ASP A 416 -6.20 -5.00 13.20
CA ASP A 416 -6.69 -4.36 14.42
C ASP A 416 -5.55 -3.56 15.06
N THR A 417 -5.75 -2.24 15.14
CA THR A 417 -4.84 -1.31 15.79
C THR A 417 -5.45 -0.82 17.07
N SER A 418 -4.69 -0.87 18.18
CA SER A 418 -5.16 -0.36 19.45
C SER A 418 -4.09 0.33 20.27
N VAL A 419 -4.55 1.22 21.14
CA VAL A 419 -3.76 1.86 22.20
C VAL A 419 -4.42 1.57 23.54
N ASN A 420 -3.61 1.21 24.53
CA ASN A 420 -4.07 0.97 25.89
C ASN A 420 -3.79 2.20 26.75
N ILE A 421 -4.83 2.99 27.02
CA ILE A 421 -4.73 4.29 27.67
C ILE A 421 -4.71 4.09 29.19
N LYS A 422 -3.64 4.57 29.83
CA LYS A 422 -3.44 4.42 31.28
C LYS A 422 -3.18 5.77 31.96
N PRO A 423 -4.10 6.26 32.82
CA PRO A 423 -3.82 7.37 33.73
C PRO A 423 -2.83 6.96 34.83
N LEU A 424 -1.95 7.87 35.26
CA LEU A 424 -0.93 7.57 36.27
C LEU A 424 -1.26 8.21 37.62
N TYR A 425 -1.35 7.40 38.68
CA TYR A 425 -1.74 7.87 40.01
C TYR A 425 -0.63 7.73 41.04
N HIS A 426 -0.48 8.75 41.86
CA HIS A 426 0.49 8.80 42.95
C HIS A 426 -0.17 9.32 44.22
N GLY A 427 0.34 8.94 45.38
CA GLY A 427 -0.17 9.35 46.69
C GLY A 427 0.93 9.73 47.64
N ALA A 428 0.62 10.61 48.59
CA ALA A 428 1.45 10.82 49.76
C ALA A 428 0.74 10.27 50.99
N TYR A 429 1.46 9.42 51.71
CA TYR A 429 1.07 8.88 53.00
C TYR A 429 1.79 9.66 54.10
N LYS A 430 1.04 10.20 55.06
CA LYS A 430 1.59 10.88 56.23
C LYS A 430 1.86 9.86 57.32
N HIS A 431 3.07 9.89 57.85
CA HIS A 431 3.50 9.07 58.98
C HIS A 431 3.61 9.92 60.24
N TYR A 432 3.01 9.47 61.34
CA TYR A 432 3.13 10.12 62.65
C TYR A 432 3.69 9.15 63.69
N TYR A 433 4.80 9.52 64.34
CA TYR A 433 5.48 8.70 65.35
C TYR A 433 5.76 9.47 66.66
N VAL A 434 4.85 10.37 67.03
CA VAL A 434 4.84 11.15 68.29
C VAL A 434 5.92 12.24 68.37
N LEU A 435 7.17 11.93 68.09
CA LEU A 435 8.31 12.87 68.14
C LEU A 435 8.58 13.56 66.80
N GLY A 436 7.78 13.28 65.78
CA GLY A 436 7.92 13.85 64.44
C GLY A 436 6.88 13.31 63.47
N SER A 437 6.88 13.90 62.28
CA SER A 437 6.07 13.45 61.15
C SER A 437 6.83 13.64 59.85
N HIS A 438 6.66 12.70 58.92
CA HIS A 438 7.13 12.84 57.54
C HIS A 438 6.05 12.33 56.59
N GLN A 439 6.24 12.53 55.29
CA GLN A 439 5.41 11.89 54.28
C GLN A 439 6.25 10.93 53.43
N SER A 440 5.64 9.85 52.98
CA SER A 440 6.20 8.95 51.95
C SER A 440 5.35 8.98 50.71
N PHE A 441 5.97 8.91 49.53
CA PHE A 441 5.27 8.89 48.26
C PHE A 441 5.22 7.48 47.69
N HIS A 442 4.12 7.18 47.01
CA HIS A 442 3.87 5.88 46.39
C HIS A 442 3.15 6.08 45.06
N GLY A 443 3.48 5.28 44.07
CA GLY A 443 2.72 5.11 42.84
C GLY A 443 1.70 3.97 43.01
N PHE A 444 0.56 4.12 42.35
CA PHE A 444 -0.48 3.10 42.38
C PHE A 444 -0.57 2.43 41.02
N GLU A 445 -0.30 1.13 41.00
CA GLU A 445 -0.71 0.27 39.90
C GLU A 445 -2.18 -0.10 40.13
N ASN A 446 -3.06 0.50 39.35
CA ASN A 446 -4.44 0.12 39.28
C ASN A 446 -4.71 -0.47 37.89
N ASP A 447 -5.57 -1.50 37.83
CA ASP A 447 -6.02 -2.12 36.56
C ASP A 447 -6.98 -1.20 35.77
N ILE A 448 -6.97 0.12 36.03
CA ILE A 448 -7.83 1.09 35.37
C ILE A 448 -7.14 1.52 34.08
N GLU A 449 -7.36 0.73 33.04
CA GLU A 449 -6.90 0.98 31.69
C GLU A 449 -8.09 1.00 30.75
N ASN A 450 -8.02 1.77 29.68
CA ASN A 450 -9.02 1.73 28.62
C ASN A 450 -8.34 1.46 27.27
N ARG A 451 -8.57 0.27 26.71
CA ARG A 451 -8.10 -0.05 25.36
C ARG A 451 -9.08 0.47 24.34
N VAL A 452 -8.57 1.28 23.44
CA VAL A 452 -9.30 1.83 22.30
C VAL A 452 -8.73 1.24 21.03
N ASN A 453 -9.59 0.65 20.20
CA ASN A 453 -9.17 -0.04 18.98
C ASN A 453 -9.91 0.43 17.72
N LYS A 454 -9.25 0.25 16.58
CA LYS A 454 -9.76 0.48 15.24
C LYS A 454 -9.41 -0.73 14.38
N LYS A 455 -10.44 -1.44 13.95
CA LYS A 455 -10.31 -2.56 13.02
C LYS A 455 -10.58 -2.09 11.60
N VAL A 456 -9.73 -2.48 10.67
CA VAL A 456 -9.97 -2.36 9.23
C VAL A 456 -9.76 -3.69 8.53
N GLY A 457 -10.44 -3.89 7.41
CA GLY A 457 -10.27 -5.11 6.62
C GLY A 457 -10.47 -4.88 5.14
N PHE A 458 -9.82 -5.73 4.35
CA PHE A 458 -9.91 -5.73 2.89
C PHE A 458 -9.93 -7.17 2.37
N THR A 459 -10.71 -7.38 1.32
CA THR A 459 -10.89 -8.69 0.69
C THR A 459 -10.06 -8.80 -0.58
N VAL A 460 -9.30 -9.87 -0.67
CA VAL A 460 -8.51 -10.24 -1.85
C VAL A 460 -9.22 -11.38 -2.57
N ASN A 461 -9.35 -11.24 -3.89
CA ASN A 461 -9.75 -12.34 -4.78
C ASN A 461 -8.50 -13.00 -5.36
N TRP A 462 -8.26 -14.27 -5.04
CA TRP A 462 -7.11 -15.01 -5.57
C TRP A 462 -7.18 -15.21 -7.07
N ASP A 463 -8.36 -15.10 -7.68
CA ASP A 463 -8.57 -15.15 -9.12
C ASP A 463 -8.36 -13.77 -9.80
N ASN A 464 -7.75 -12.80 -9.10
CA ASN A 464 -7.35 -11.54 -9.72
C ASN A 464 -6.19 -11.76 -10.73
N PRO A 465 -6.22 -11.13 -11.92
CA PRO A 465 -5.17 -11.25 -12.94
C PRO A 465 -3.74 -10.97 -12.44
N VAL A 466 -3.56 -10.10 -11.43
CA VAL A 466 -2.24 -9.81 -10.85
C VAL A 466 -1.53 -11.07 -10.32
N PHE A 467 -2.30 -12.04 -9.83
CA PHE A 467 -1.77 -13.26 -9.24
C PHE A 467 -1.31 -14.31 -10.25
N THR A 468 -1.46 -14.02 -11.55
CA THR A 468 -0.84 -14.81 -12.61
C THR A 468 0.65 -14.51 -12.77
N GLY A 469 1.09 -13.32 -12.34
CA GLY A 469 2.46 -12.84 -12.55
C GLY A 469 2.81 -12.55 -14.01
N GLY A 470 1.84 -12.69 -14.91
CA GLY A 470 2.00 -12.42 -16.33
C GLY A 470 1.64 -10.99 -16.67
N ARG A 471 2.37 -10.43 -17.64
CA ARG A 471 2.00 -9.15 -18.25
C ARG A 471 0.81 -9.36 -19.20
N LEU A 472 -0.05 -8.36 -19.26
CA LEU A 472 -1.21 -8.37 -20.14
C LEU A 472 -0.76 -8.09 -21.57
N VAL A 473 -1.22 -8.91 -22.52
CA VAL A 473 -0.91 -8.76 -23.95
C VAL A 473 -2.18 -8.65 -24.77
N LYS A 474 -2.10 -7.97 -25.91
CA LYS A 474 -3.17 -7.93 -26.92
C LYS A 474 -2.78 -8.72 -28.15
N LEU A 475 -3.77 -9.19 -28.90
CA LEU A 475 -3.60 -9.87 -30.17
C LEU A 475 -4.21 -9.01 -31.28
N GLN A 476 -3.35 -8.35 -32.05
CA GLN A 476 -3.72 -7.48 -33.17
C GLN A 476 -3.65 -8.25 -34.50
N LEU A 477 -4.64 -8.01 -35.35
CA LEU A 477 -4.75 -8.56 -36.69
C LEU A 477 -3.87 -7.71 -37.64
N GLY A 478 -2.68 -8.22 -38.01
CA GLY A 478 -1.63 -7.44 -38.70
C GLY A 478 -1.97 -6.87 -40.09
N SER A 479 -2.94 -7.42 -40.81
CA SER A 479 -3.42 -6.90 -42.10
C SER A 479 -4.42 -5.74 -41.93
N PHE A 480 -4.96 -5.54 -40.72
CA PHE A 480 -5.80 -4.39 -40.40
C PHE A 480 -4.98 -3.30 -39.74
N ASN A 481 -5.28 -2.04 -40.05
CA ASN A 481 -4.55 -0.89 -39.51
C ASN A 481 -4.58 -0.84 -37.97
N ASN A 482 -5.72 -1.19 -37.36
CA ASN A 482 -5.87 -1.13 -35.91
C ASN A 482 -7.02 -2.03 -35.39
N ARG A 483 -6.95 -3.35 -35.55
CA ARG A 483 -7.96 -4.27 -34.98
C ARG A 483 -7.38 -5.34 -34.08
N CYS A 484 -8.01 -5.53 -32.92
CA CYS A 484 -7.62 -6.50 -31.90
C CYS A 484 -8.73 -7.53 -31.68
N ILE A 485 -8.32 -8.71 -31.22
CA ILE A 485 -9.25 -9.70 -30.69
C ILE A 485 -9.88 -9.15 -29.41
N GLU A 486 -11.20 -9.16 -29.35
CA GLU A 486 -11.99 -8.75 -28.20
C GLU A 486 -12.93 -9.88 -27.76
N VAL A 487 -13.08 -10.05 -26.45
CA VAL A 487 -14.14 -10.87 -25.85
C VAL A 487 -15.37 -10.01 -25.63
N ASN A 488 -16.45 -10.31 -26.35
CA ASN A 488 -17.72 -9.58 -26.19
C ASN A 488 -18.45 -9.99 -24.87
N SER A 489 -19.57 -9.33 -24.56
CA SER A 489 -20.37 -9.64 -23.37
C SER A 489 -21.00 -11.04 -23.36
N GLY A 490 -21.07 -11.71 -24.51
CA GLY A 490 -21.53 -13.10 -24.67
C GLY A 490 -20.42 -14.15 -24.52
N ASN A 491 -19.17 -13.72 -24.25
CA ASN A 491 -17.95 -14.53 -24.30
C ASN A 491 -17.55 -15.02 -25.70
N ASP A 492 -18.05 -14.42 -26.77
CA ASP A 492 -17.57 -14.71 -28.12
C ASP A 492 -16.35 -13.85 -28.46
N LEU A 493 -15.47 -14.41 -29.31
CA LEU A 493 -14.32 -13.72 -29.86
C LEU A 493 -14.75 -12.93 -31.10
N VAL A 494 -14.56 -11.62 -31.06
CA VAL A 494 -14.83 -10.70 -32.17
C VAL A 494 -13.58 -9.88 -32.48
N SER A 495 -13.57 -9.21 -33.63
CA SER A 495 -12.55 -8.20 -33.94
C SER A 495 -13.13 -6.80 -33.80
N SER A 496 -12.42 -5.91 -33.11
CA SER A 496 -12.80 -4.51 -32.92
C SER A 496 -11.56 -3.62 -32.95
N ASP A 497 -11.74 -2.31 -33.00
CA ASP A 497 -10.61 -1.38 -33.01
C ASP A 497 -9.78 -1.53 -31.72
N CYS A 498 -8.45 -1.61 -31.82
CA CYS A 498 -7.63 -1.73 -30.62
C CYS A 498 -7.72 -0.45 -29.78
N ASP A 499 -7.92 -0.64 -28.47
CA ASP A 499 -7.91 0.41 -27.47
C ASP A 499 -7.02 -0.05 -26.32
N GLU A 500 -5.91 0.65 -26.07
CA GLU A 500 -4.90 0.32 -25.05
C GLU A 500 -5.49 0.08 -23.66
N ASN A 501 -6.54 0.82 -23.28
CA ASN A 501 -7.12 0.72 -21.94
C ASN A 501 -8.16 -0.40 -21.82
N LYS A 502 -8.62 -0.96 -22.95
CA LYS A 502 -9.74 -1.90 -22.97
C LYS A 502 -9.33 -3.29 -22.47
N THR A 503 -9.89 -3.68 -21.32
CA THR A 503 -9.60 -4.98 -20.69
C THR A 503 -10.14 -6.17 -21.48
N SER A 504 -11.23 -5.99 -22.24
CA SER A 504 -11.82 -7.07 -23.07
C SER A 504 -10.94 -7.53 -24.23
N GLN A 505 -9.89 -6.78 -24.56
CA GLN A 505 -8.89 -7.12 -25.58
C GLN A 505 -7.59 -7.67 -25.00
N SER A 506 -7.50 -7.80 -23.67
CA SER A 506 -6.28 -8.19 -22.99
C SER A 506 -6.31 -9.66 -22.58
N PHE A 507 -5.19 -10.33 -22.75
CA PHE A 507 -4.99 -11.74 -22.46
C PHE A 507 -3.71 -11.94 -21.67
N ILE A 508 -3.58 -13.09 -21.02
CA ILE A 508 -2.35 -13.54 -20.39
C ILE A 508 -1.87 -14.76 -21.17
N TYR A 509 -0.66 -14.72 -21.70
CA TYR A 509 -0.03 -15.83 -22.39
C TYR A 509 0.71 -16.73 -21.38
N ASP A 510 -0.02 -17.64 -20.76
CA ASP A 510 0.42 -18.33 -19.55
C ASP A 510 1.58 -19.33 -19.76
N LYS A 511 2.05 -19.94 -18.67
CA LYS A 511 3.12 -20.96 -18.68
C LYS A 511 2.86 -22.18 -19.57
N LEU A 512 1.60 -22.48 -19.87
CA LEU A 512 1.23 -23.58 -20.77
C LEU A 512 1.14 -23.12 -22.24
N GLY A 513 1.30 -21.82 -22.50
CA GLY A 513 1.08 -21.20 -23.80
C GLY A 513 -0.39 -20.99 -24.12
N ARG A 514 -1.27 -20.81 -23.12
CA ARG A 514 -2.68 -20.52 -23.35
C ARG A 514 -2.91 -19.01 -23.31
N TYR A 515 -3.76 -18.49 -24.19
CA TYR A 515 -4.26 -17.12 -24.10
C TYR A 515 -5.49 -17.08 -23.21
N THR A 516 -5.28 -16.73 -21.94
CA THR A 516 -6.33 -16.65 -20.91
C THR A 516 -6.94 -15.25 -20.90
N SER A 517 -8.28 -15.16 -20.95
CA SER A 517 -8.99 -13.87 -20.92
C SER A 517 -8.91 -13.22 -19.55
N ILE A 518 -8.60 -11.92 -19.48
CA ILE A 518 -8.54 -11.20 -18.19
C ILE A 518 -9.92 -10.82 -17.67
N ASN A 519 -10.93 -10.79 -18.55
CA ASN A 519 -12.32 -10.61 -18.14
C ASN A 519 -12.84 -11.84 -17.37
N ASN A 520 -12.29 -13.03 -17.66
CA ASN A 520 -12.59 -14.25 -16.94
C ASN A 520 -11.43 -15.24 -17.06
N LEU A 521 -10.62 -15.35 -16.00
CA LEU A 521 -9.44 -16.24 -15.98
C LEU A 521 -9.78 -17.73 -16.12
N GLY A 522 -11.06 -18.12 -16.00
CA GLY A 522 -11.52 -19.47 -16.26
C GLY A 522 -11.65 -19.80 -17.75
N TYR A 523 -11.42 -18.85 -18.66
CA TYR A 523 -11.65 -18.99 -20.10
C TYR A 523 -10.40 -18.70 -20.94
N CYS A 524 -10.16 -19.56 -21.93
CA CYS A 524 -8.97 -19.59 -22.78
C CYS A 524 -9.40 -19.65 -24.25
N ILE A 525 -8.59 -19.08 -25.16
CA ILE A 525 -8.79 -19.26 -26.61
C ILE A 525 -8.53 -20.72 -26.98
N ASP A 526 -9.53 -21.38 -27.57
CA ASP A 526 -9.50 -22.79 -27.95
C ASP A 526 -9.64 -22.97 -29.47
N GLY A 527 -8.81 -23.85 -30.03
CA GLY A 527 -8.77 -24.20 -31.45
C GLY A 527 -9.18 -25.64 -31.74
N ASN A 528 -10.02 -26.28 -30.92
CA ASN A 528 -10.40 -27.68 -31.09
C ASN A 528 -11.20 -27.94 -32.38
N ASN A 529 -11.97 -26.96 -32.88
CA ASN A 529 -12.68 -27.04 -34.17
C ASN A 529 -12.97 -25.65 -34.78
N ALA A 530 -13.59 -24.77 -34.00
CA ALA A 530 -13.73 -23.34 -34.29
C ALA A 530 -12.90 -22.57 -33.28
N ILE A 531 -12.51 -21.33 -33.63
CA ILE A 531 -11.84 -20.44 -32.68
C ILE A 531 -12.90 -19.85 -31.76
N GLU A 532 -12.89 -20.28 -30.50
CA GLU A 532 -13.85 -19.82 -29.49
C GLU A 532 -13.17 -19.62 -28.14
N LEU A 533 -13.88 -18.98 -27.22
CA LEU A 533 -13.47 -18.88 -25.84
C LEU A 533 -14.08 -20.05 -25.06
N ALA A 534 -13.26 -21.00 -24.61
CA ALA A 534 -13.70 -22.17 -23.88
C ALA A 534 -13.13 -22.20 -22.46
N THR A 535 -13.70 -23.02 -21.57
CA THR A 535 -13.17 -23.19 -20.21
C THR A 535 -11.73 -23.70 -20.26
N CYS A 536 -10.82 -22.98 -19.61
CA CYS A 536 -9.41 -23.31 -19.54
C CYS A 536 -9.21 -24.72 -18.96
N ASN A 537 -8.47 -25.54 -19.68
CA ASN A 537 -8.12 -26.90 -19.28
C ASN A 537 -6.71 -27.25 -19.78
N MET A 538 -6.36 -28.53 -19.76
CA MET A 538 -5.02 -29.01 -20.14
C MET A 538 -4.91 -29.43 -21.61
N ASN A 539 -5.97 -29.27 -22.42
CA ASN A 539 -5.99 -29.68 -23.81
C ASN A 539 -4.95 -28.91 -24.62
N LEU A 540 -4.35 -29.61 -25.59
CA LEU A 540 -3.39 -29.01 -26.52
C LEU A 540 -4.06 -27.99 -27.45
N SER A 541 -5.38 -28.09 -27.65
CA SER A 541 -6.13 -27.17 -28.51
C SER A 541 -6.21 -25.75 -27.96
N GLN A 542 -5.92 -25.56 -26.67
CA GLN A 542 -5.84 -24.25 -26.02
C GLN A 542 -4.41 -23.72 -25.95
N ARG A 543 -3.42 -24.50 -26.39
CA ARG A 543 -2.00 -24.13 -26.34
C ARG A 543 -1.55 -23.63 -27.69
N TRP A 544 -0.91 -22.49 -27.65
CA TRP A 544 -0.47 -21.73 -28.79
C TRP A 544 1.03 -21.53 -28.71
N LYS A 545 1.70 -21.53 -29.86
CA LYS A 545 3.14 -21.27 -29.97
C LYS A 545 3.39 -20.31 -31.13
N TRP A 546 4.18 -19.28 -30.90
CA TRP A 546 4.68 -18.43 -31.99
C TRP A 546 5.66 -19.21 -32.87
N GLU A 547 5.53 -19.06 -34.17
CA GLU A 547 6.55 -19.50 -35.12
C GLU A 547 7.76 -18.57 -35.01
N ASP A 548 8.96 -19.15 -34.92
CA ASP A 548 10.20 -18.39 -34.73
C ASP A 548 10.40 -17.41 -35.90
N ASP A 549 10.85 -16.18 -35.59
CA ASP A 549 11.06 -15.08 -36.54
C ASP A 549 9.84 -14.75 -37.44
N SER A 550 8.63 -14.95 -36.90
CA SER A 550 7.38 -14.86 -37.65
C SER A 550 6.25 -14.27 -36.80
N ASP A 551 5.24 -13.71 -37.48
CA ASP A 551 4.01 -13.19 -36.87
C ASP A 551 2.86 -14.21 -36.89
N LYS A 552 3.19 -15.50 -37.01
CA LYS A 552 2.19 -16.56 -37.05
C LYS A 552 2.11 -17.29 -35.72
N LEU A 553 0.88 -17.56 -35.32
CA LEU A 553 0.58 -18.30 -34.09
C LEU A 553 0.06 -19.70 -34.45
N ILE A 554 0.75 -20.73 -33.98
CA ILE A 554 0.45 -22.16 -34.25
C ILE A 554 -0.31 -22.76 -33.08
N ASN A 555 -1.33 -23.56 -33.37
CA ASN A 555 -2.01 -24.37 -32.38
C ASN A 555 -1.27 -25.71 -32.15
N GLU A 556 -0.94 -26.04 -30.89
CA GLU A 556 -0.13 -27.24 -30.58
C GLU A 556 -0.88 -28.57 -30.83
N TYR A 557 -2.22 -28.56 -30.92
CA TYR A 557 -3.00 -29.79 -31.14
C TYR A 557 -2.98 -30.27 -32.60
N ASN A 558 -3.27 -29.35 -33.54
CA ASN A 558 -3.46 -29.69 -34.95
C ASN A 558 -2.39 -29.11 -35.88
N SER A 559 -1.44 -28.32 -35.33
CA SER A 559 -0.39 -27.62 -36.09
C SER A 559 -0.92 -26.65 -37.16
N LEU A 560 -2.18 -26.23 -37.04
CA LEU A 560 -2.77 -25.18 -37.89
C LEU A 560 -2.44 -23.80 -37.30
N TYR A 561 -2.42 -22.79 -38.17
CA TYR A 561 -2.20 -21.41 -37.79
C TYR A 561 -3.52 -20.73 -37.43
N LEU A 562 -3.49 -19.90 -36.38
CA LEU A 562 -4.53 -18.91 -36.17
C LEU A 562 -4.48 -17.92 -37.34
N GLY A 563 -5.64 -17.66 -37.94
CA GLY A 563 -5.79 -16.72 -39.03
C GLY A 563 -7.12 -16.01 -38.98
N TYR A 564 -7.31 -15.06 -39.89
CA TYR A 564 -8.54 -14.30 -40.01
C TYR A 564 -8.83 -13.88 -41.44
N SER A 565 -10.10 -13.66 -41.73
CA SER A 565 -10.55 -13.07 -43.00
C SER A 565 -10.22 -11.58 -43.07
N LYS A 566 -9.57 -11.15 -44.15
CA LYS A 566 -9.21 -9.75 -44.41
C LYS A 566 -10.42 -8.84 -44.65
N GLY A 567 -11.58 -9.43 -44.98
CA GLY A 567 -12.81 -8.67 -45.25
C GLY A 567 -13.57 -8.24 -43.99
N ASP A 568 -13.67 -9.14 -43.00
CA ASP A 568 -14.51 -8.96 -41.81
C ASP A 568 -13.78 -9.18 -40.49
N GLY A 569 -12.59 -9.78 -40.49
CA GLY A 569 -11.80 -10.09 -39.30
C GLY A 569 -12.25 -11.34 -38.55
N ASN A 570 -13.06 -12.20 -39.18
CA ASN A 570 -13.50 -13.47 -38.57
C ASN A 570 -12.32 -14.44 -38.38
N LEU A 571 -12.18 -14.97 -37.16
CA LEU A 571 -11.08 -15.86 -36.77
C LEU A 571 -11.32 -17.29 -37.26
N GLY A 572 -10.23 -18.00 -37.55
CA GLY A 572 -10.26 -19.41 -37.95
C GLY A 572 -8.89 -20.09 -37.87
N LEU A 573 -8.86 -21.38 -38.19
CA LEU A 573 -7.64 -22.18 -38.27
C LEU A 573 -7.33 -22.54 -39.72
N PHE A 574 -6.09 -22.31 -40.13
CA PHE A 574 -5.67 -22.42 -41.53
C PHE A 574 -4.31 -23.08 -41.68
N THR A 575 -4.08 -23.71 -42.82
CA THR A 575 -2.78 -24.31 -43.17
C THR A 575 -1.83 -23.31 -43.83
N SER A 576 -2.36 -22.30 -44.53
CA SER A 576 -1.58 -21.33 -45.30
C SER A 576 -2.38 -20.04 -45.55
N GLU A 577 -1.66 -18.95 -45.81
CA GLU A 577 -2.23 -17.65 -46.18
C GLU A 577 -2.74 -17.64 -47.63
N ASN A 578 -3.75 -16.83 -47.94
CA ASN A 578 -4.25 -16.64 -49.30
C ASN A 578 -4.76 -15.19 -49.52
N ASP A 579 -5.42 -14.92 -50.65
CA ASP A 579 -5.89 -13.57 -50.96
C ASP A 579 -6.93 -13.04 -49.94
N ASP A 580 -7.76 -13.92 -49.37
CA ASP A 580 -8.85 -13.57 -48.46
C ASP A 580 -8.50 -13.74 -46.97
N ILE A 581 -7.51 -14.56 -46.64
CA ILE A 581 -7.10 -14.91 -45.27
C ILE A 581 -5.71 -14.34 -44.98
N SER A 582 -5.49 -13.80 -43.78
CA SER A 582 -4.15 -13.52 -43.25
C SER A 582 -3.84 -14.35 -42.01
N LEU A 583 -2.56 -14.67 -41.83
CA LEU A 583 -2.03 -15.39 -40.66
C LEU A 583 -1.16 -14.49 -39.76
N SER A 584 -1.01 -13.21 -40.11
CA SER A 584 -0.14 -12.27 -39.39
C SER A 584 -0.87 -11.68 -38.19
N PHE A 585 -0.37 -11.99 -37.00
CA PHE A 585 -0.76 -11.42 -35.72
C PHE A 585 0.40 -10.66 -35.10
N LEU A 586 0.12 -9.45 -34.63
CA LEU A 586 1.02 -8.67 -33.80
C LEU A 586 0.58 -8.82 -32.34
N THR A 587 1.54 -8.77 -31.42
CA THR A 587 1.26 -8.77 -29.99
C THR A 587 2.13 -7.75 -29.28
N TYR A 588 1.56 -7.07 -28.30
CA TYR A 588 2.18 -6.00 -27.53
C TYR A 588 1.59 -5.98 -26.12
N TYR A 589 2.32 -5.40 -25.17
CA TYR A 589 1.87 -5.25 -23.79
C TYR A 589 0.74 -4.21 -23.68
N SER A 590 -0.16 -4.41 -22.72
CA SER A 590 -1.24 -3.48 -22.40
C SER A 590 -0.83 -2.60 -21.22
N GLU A 591 -0.99 -1.27 -21.32
CA GLU A 591 -0.55 -0.26 -20.34
C GLU A 591 -1.25 -0.33 -18.96
N ASN A 592 -2.18 -1.27 -18.75
CA ASN A 592 -2.95 -1.38 -17.50
C ASN A 592 -2.09 -1.69 -16.25
N PHE A 593 -0.80 -2.00 -16.44
CA PHE A 593 0.23 -1.98 -15.40
C PHE A 593 1.47 -1.25 -15.90
N GLY A 594 1.45 0.09 -15.85
CA GLY A 594 2.58 1.03 -16.02
C GLY A 594 3.76 0.51 -16.86
N ASP A 595 3.77 0.82 -18.14
CA ASP A 595 4.91 0.52 -19.00
C ASP A 595 6.13 1.39 -18.67
N ILE A 596 7.31 0.78 -18.80
CA ILE A 596 8.63 1.38 -18.60
C ILE A 596 9.40 1.25 -19.90
N ASP A 597 10.01 2.36 -20.36
CA ASP A 597 11.07 2.35 -21.37
C ASP A 597 12.29 1.59 -20.83
N ILE A 598 12.65 0.50 -21.51
CA ILE A 598 13.78 -0.38 -21.16
C ILE A 598 15.10 0.35 -21.44
N PHE A 599 15.92 0.54 -20.40
CA PHE A 599 17.36 0.78 -20.57
C PHE A 599 18.11 -0.56 -20.48
N PRO A 600 19.11 -0.82 -21.33
CA PRO A 600 19.95 -2.01 -21.21
C PRO A 600 20.81 -1.93 -19.94
N ASP A 601 20.89 -3.05 -19.22
CA ASP A 601 21.52 -3.25 -17.90
C ASP A 601 23.06 -3.12 -17.89
N GLU A 602 23.68 -2.56 -18.94
CA GLU A 602 25.14 -2.46 -19.08
C GLU A 602 25.67 -1.02 -18.88
N LEU A 603 25.47 -0.46 -17.68
CA LEU A 603 26.30 0.64 -17.15
C LEU A 603 26.97 0.20 -15.85
N ASN A 604 27.72 -0.91 -15.94
CA ASN A 604 28.55 -1.37 -14.83
C ASN A 604 29.94 -0.71 -14.86
N GLY A 605 30.18 0.18 -13.88
CA GLY A 605 31.54 0.51 -13.43
C GLY A 605 31.96 1.96 -13.64
N ALA A 606 31.60 2.82 -12.69
CA ALA A 606 32.42 3.99 -12.38
C ALA A 606 33.41 3.61 -11.27
N SER A 607 34.71 3.80 -11.52
CA SER A 607 35.74 3.58 -10.50
C SER A 607 36.56 4.84 -10.28
N ILE A 608 36.83 5.15 -9.02
CA ILE A 608 37.63 6.31 -8.63
C ILE A 608 39.07 5.83 -8.42
N GLY A 609 40.02 6.48 -9.08
CA GLY A 609 41.45 6.21 -8.91
C GLY A 609 41.87 6.40 -7.46
N LYS A 610 42.90 5.67 -7.00
CA LYS A 610 43.36 5.63 -5.59
C LYS A 610 43.69 6.99 -4.96
N ASN A 611 43.87 8.02 -5.77
CA ASN A 611 44.17 9.40 -5.35
C ASN A 611 42.93 10.33 -5.36
N GLY A 612 41.73 9.82 -5.65
CA GLY A 612 40.47 10.58 -5.66
C GLY A 612 40.34 11.62 -6.78
N LYS A 613 41.30 11.66 -7.71
CA LYS A 613 41.45 12.71 -8.74
C LYS A 613 41.14 12.26 -10.16
N MET A 614 40.88 10.97 -10.34
CA MET A 614 40.58 10.37 -11.64
C MET A 614 39.31 9.56 -11.50
N ILE A 615 38.38 9.72 -12.44
CA ILE A 615 37.21 8.85 -12.55
C ILE A 615 37.29 8.13 -13.89
N THR A 616 37.15 6.80 -13.83
CA THR A 616 37.09 5.95 -15.01
C THR A 616 35.68 5.42 -15.18
N PHE A 617 35.13 5.61 -16.38
CA PHE A 617 33.83 5.09 -16.77
C PHE A 617 34.02 4.02 -17.84
N LYS A 618 33.32 2.90 -17.71
CA LYS A 618 33.17 1.94 -18.80
C LYS A 618 31.89 2.24 -19.55
N LEU A 619 32.00 2.50 -20.86
CA LEU A 619 30.85 2.79 -21.71
C LEU A 619 30.84 1.78 -22.88
N PRO A 620 29.67 1.26 -23.30
CA PRO A 620 29.57 0.44 -24.50
C PRO A 620 30.19 1.13 -25.73
N ILE A 621 30.97 0.40 -26.53
CA ILE A 621 31.61 0.92 -27.76
C ILE A 621 30.60 1.61 -28.70
N GLY A 622 29.36 1.12 -28.74
CA GLY A 622 28.28 1.69 -29.55
C GLY A 622 27.86 3.11 -29.16
N LEU A 623 28.20 3.59 -27.96
CA LEU A 623 27.95 4.97 -27.54
C LEU A 623 28.99 5.95 -28.08
N PHE A 624 30.17 5.48 -28.50
CA PHE A 624 31.24 6.30 -29.08
C PHE A 624 31.05 6.47 -30.60
N ASP A 625 29.85 6.88 -30.98
CA ASP A 625 29.49 7.26 -32.34
C ASP A 625 29.63 8.78 -32.51
N ASP A 626 29.96 9.24 -33.73
CA ASP A 626 30.12 10.67 -34.03
C ASP A 626 28.80 11.46 -33.94
N LYS A 627 27.68 10.75 -33.89
CA LYS A 627 26.33 11.28 -33.68
C LYS A 627 25.94 11.46 -32.21
N ASN A 628 26.74 10.93 -31.27
CA ASN A 628 26.41 10.97 -29.85
C ASN A 628 27.13 12.11 -29.12
N ARG A 629 26.46 12.69 -28.11
CA ARG A 629 27.00 13.76 -27.27
C ARG A 629 27.01 13.32 -25.81
N ILE A 630 28.17 13.42 -25.17
CA ILE A 630 28.32 13.09 -23.75
C ILE A 630 28.51 14.39 -22.97
N GLU A 631 27.75 14.63 -21.90
CA GLU A 631 27.89 15.83 -21.07
C GLU A 631 28.15 15.45 -19.60
N ILE A 632 29.18 16.06 -19.01
CA ILE A 632 29.49 15.88 -17.60
C ILE A 632 29.08 17.16 -16.87
N LEU A 633 28.24 17.01 -15.84
CA LEU A 633 27.62 18.12 -15.11
C LEU A 633 28.13 18.17 -13.66
N ASN A 634 28.49 19.35 -13.17
CA ASN A 634 28.75 19.55 -11.75
C ASN A 634 28.18 20.89 -11.29
N GLY A 635 27.00 20.84 -10.66
CA GLY A 635 26.24 22.05 -10.34
C GLY A 635 25.75 22.75 -11.60
N ASP A 636 26.10 24.02 -11.77
CA ASP A 636 25.69 24.86 -12.89
C ASP A 636 26.72 24.88 -14.05
N GLU A 637 27.86 24.20 -13.89
CA GLU A 637 28.88 24.08 -14.93
C GLU A 637 28.68 22.78 -15.73
N SER A 638 28.68 22.90 -17.06
CA SER A 638 28.63 21.75 -17.98
C SER A 638 29.89 21.65 -18.83
N LEU A 639 30.44 20.44 -18.91
CA LEU A 639 31.46 20.09 -19.88
C LEU A 639 30.81 19.24 -20.97
N VAL A 640 30.81 19.77 -22.19
CA VAL A 640 30.23 19.11 -23.36
C VAL A 640 31.31 18.40 -24.16
N LEU A 641 31.12 17.11 -24.38
CA LEU A 641 31.98 16.29 -25.22
C LEU A 641 31.21 15.93 -26.49
N VAL A 642 31.69 16.43 -27.62
CA VAL A 642 31.26 16.01 -28.95
C VAL A 642 32.33 15.06 -29.48
N TYR A 643 31.93 13.84 -29.80
CA TYR A 643 32.87 12.83 -30.26
C TYR A 643 33.13 13.03 -31.77
N ASP A 644 34.27 13.61 -32.13
CA ASP A 644 34.75 13.61 -33.51
C ASP A 644 35.99 12.72 -33.59
N ARG A 645 35.94 11.68 -34.44
CA ARG A 645 37.07 10.75 -34.66
C ARG A 645 38.35 11.44 -35.12
N ALA A 646 38.31 12.74 -35.45
CA ALA A 646 39.44 13.48 -36.00
C ALA A 646 40.37 14.21 -35.00
N GLN A 647 40.07 14.32 -33.69
CA GLN A 647 40.97 15.07 -32.78
C GLN A 647 41.12 14.44 -31.38
N TYR A 648 42.09 13.54 -31.25
CA TYR A 648 42.69 13.20 -29.96
C TYR A 648 43.60 14.33 -29.53
N TYR A 649 43.13 15.28 -28.71
CA TYR A 649 43.94 16.01 -27.72
C TYR A 649 43.04 17.00 -26.96
N MET A 650 42.24 16.50 -26.03
CA MET A 650 41.79 17.32 -24.91
C MET A 650 42.62 16.95 -23.67
N PRO A 651 43.27 17.91 -22.98
CA PRO A 651 44.28 17.62 -21.95
C PRO A 651 43.75 16.95 -20.67
N PHE A 652 42.44 16.70 -20.57
CA PHE A 652 41.74 16.21 -19.38
C PHE A 652 40.97 14.90 -19.63
N LEU A 653 41.05 14.36 -20.85
CA LEU A 653 40.31 13.19 -21.29
C LEU A 653 41.21 12.24 -22.06
N GLN A 654 41.27 11.00 -21.60
CA GLN A 654 42.05 9.95 -22.23
C GLN A 654 41.18 8.70 -22.38
N MET A 655 41.12 8.15 -23.59
CA MET A 655 40.59 6.82 -23.81
C MET A 655 41.62 5.82 -23.29
N SER A 656 41.21 4.83 -22.51
CA SER A 656 42.13 3.76 -22.12
C SER A 656 42.53 2.93 -23.33
N ASP A 657 43.68 2.27 -23.22
CA ASP A 657 44.25 1.44 -24.29
C ASP A 657 43.34 0.25 -24.70
N ASP A 658 42.31 -0.07 -23.90
CA ASP A 658 41.29 -1.09 -24.19
C ASP A 658 40.19 -0.61 -25.15
N GLY A 659 40.10 0.69 -25.45
CA GLY A 659 39.09 1.28 -26.32
C GLY A 659 37.65 1.24 -25.80
N GLU A 660 37.43 0.80 -24.55
CA GLU A 660 36.11 0.64 -23.92
C GLU A 660 35.91 1.53 -22.70
N SER A 661 36.99 2.15 -22.19
CA SER A 661 36.90 3.00 -21.00
C SER A 661 37.36 4.43 -21.27
N MET A 662 36.66 5.37 -20.63
CA MET A 662 36.95 6.79 -20.65
C MET A 662 37.52 7.21 -19.30
N ILE A 663 38.68 7.86 -19.32
CA ILE A 663 39.36 8.37 -18.13
C ILE A 663 39.25 9.90 -18.11
N VAL A 664 38.66 10.43 -17.04
CA VAL A 664 38.50 11.88 -16.83
C VAL A 664 39.37 12.34 -15.66
N SER A 665 40.20 13.35 -15.90
CA SER A 665 41.02 13.99 -14.86
C SER A 665 40.26 15.13 -14.18
N LEU A 666 40.13 15.06 -12.85
CA LEU A 666 39.44 16.06 -12.04
C LEU A 666 40.32 17.28 -11.70
N ASP A 667 41.63 17.21 -11.94
CA ASP A 667 42.59 18.27 -11.54
C ASP A 667 42.41 19.59 -12.34
N SER A 668 41.73 19.55 -13.47
CA SER A 668 41.42 20.71 -14.32
C SER A 668 40.13 21.44 -13.92
N PHE A 669 39.39 20.94 -12.93
CA PHE A 669 38.15 21.56 -12.49
C PHE A 669 38.34 22.36 -11.20
N LEU A 670 37.99 23.65 -11.22
CA LEU A 670 37.98 24.50 -10.02
C LEU A 670 36.69 24.25 -9.21
N PHE A 671 36.57 23.09 -8.54
CA PHE A 671 35.36 22.70 -7.81
C PHE A 671 35.46 22.83 -6.28
N ASN A 672 34.32 23.16 -5.66
CA ASN A 672 34.14 23.35 -4.21
C ASN A 672 32.88 22.64 -3.65
N LYS A 673 32.40 21.55 -4.29
CA LYS A 673 31.21 20.77 -3.84
C LYS A 673 31.35 19.25 -4.07
N GLU A 674 30.62 18.47 -3.26
CA GLU A 674 30.80 17.03 -2.98
C GLU A 674 30.17 16.02 -3.97
N PHE A 675 29.49 16.44 -5.05
CA PHE A 675 28.78 15.51 -5.96
C PHE A 675 29.01 15.86 -7.45
N ILE A 676 29.23 14.85 -8.30
CA ILE A 676 29.35 14.97 -9.77
C ILE A 676 28.18 14.21 -10.39
N LYS A 677 27.51 14.82 -11.39
CA LYS A 677 26.36 14.27 -12.11
C LYS A 677 26.73 14.02 -13.59
N ILE A 678 26.28 12.94 -14.21
CA ILE A 678 26.67 12.62 -15.59
C ILE A 678 25.41 12.46 -16.43
N ALA A 679 25.36 13.14 -17.58
CA ALA A 679 24.21 13.08 -18.48
C ALA A 679 24.67 12.64 -19.87
N LEU A 680 24.05 11.60 -20.41
CA LEU A 680 24.38 11.07 -21.73
C LEU A 680 23.24 11.43 -22.70
N TYR A 681 23.59 11.99 -23.86
CA TYR A 681 22.61 12.41 -24.88
C TYR A 681 22.88 11.67 -26.19
N VAL A 682 21.85 10.96 -26.67
CA VAL A 682 21.83 10.37 -28.01
C VAL A 682 21.04 11.32 -28.90
N VAL A 683 21.66 11.87 -29.94
CA VAL A 683 21.02 12.79 -30.88
C VAL A 683 20.86 12.07 -32.22
N GLU A 684 19.62 11.75 -32.60
CA GLU A 684 19.31 11.36 -33.98
C GLU A 684 19.17 12.61 -34.85
N GLU A 685 19.77 12.57 -36.04
CA GLU A 685 20.17 13.72 -36.86
C GLU A 685 19.04 14.48 -37.59
N ASP A 686 17.76 14.27 -37.24
CA ASP A 686 16.63 14.92 -37.95
C ASP A 686 15.79 15.88 -37.08
N ALA A 687 16.19 16.17 -35.85
CA ALA A 687 15.41 17.01 -34.92
C ALA A 687 15.87 18.49 -34.82
N GLU A 688 16.56 19.03 -35.83
CA GLU A 688 17.21 20.35 -35.73
C GLU A 688 16.26 21.57 -35.80
N ASN A 689 14.93 21.40 -35.90
CA ASN A 689 14.01 22.53 -36.04
C ASN A 689 12.79 22.57 -35.10
N ASP A 690 12.73 21.74 -34.04
CA ASP A 690 11.59 21.79 -33.10
C ASP A 690 12.03 21.92 -31.61
N PRO A 691 11.84 23.10 -30.98
CA PRO A 691 12.16 23.33 -29.56
C PRO A 691 11.39 22.42 -28.60
N ILE A 692 10.29 21.81 -29.03
CA ILE A 692 9.42 20.96 -28.19
C ILE A 692 10.03 19.55 -28.02
N ILE A 693 10.85 19.09 -28.96
CA ILE A 693 11.49 17.76 -28.90
C ILE A 693 12.72 17.79 -27.97
N MET A 694 13.47 18.90 -27.92
CA MET A 694 14.61 19.03 -26.99
C MET A 694 14.22 18.96 -25.50
N ALA A 695 13.00 19.33 -25.15
CA ALA A 695 12.55 19.33 -23.75
C ALA A 695 12.10 17.94 -23.24
N LYS A 696 11.84 16.98 -24.15
CA LYS A 696 11.23 15.67 -23.81
C LYS A 696 12.22 14.53 -23.51
N ARG A 697 13.51 14.69 -23.79
CA ARG A 697 14.54 13.65 -23.51
C ARG A 697 15.75 14.21 -22.77
N ARG A 698 15.48 14.81 -21.61
CA ARG A 698 16.52 15.08 -20.58
C ARG A 698 16.54 13.92 -19.60
N GLN A 699 17.59 13.11 -19.64
CA GLN A 699 17.85 12.08 -18.65
C GLN A 699 19.18 12.38 -17.96
N SER A 700 19.15 12.45 -16.63
CA SER A 700 20.29 12.80 -15.79
C SER A 700 20.55 11.67 -14.82
N LEU A 701 21.78 11.15 -14.79
CA LEU A 701 22.29 10.27 -13.73
C LEU A 701 22.91 11.13 -12.64
#